data_AF-A0A1V2C9L1-F1
#
_entry.id   AF-A0A1V2C9L1-F1
#
_cell.length_a   1.000
_cell.length_b   1.000
_cell.length_c   1.000
_cell.angle_alpha   90.00
_cell.angle_beta   90.00
_cell.angle_gamma   90.00
#
_symmetry.space_group_name_H-M   'P 1'
#
loop_
_entity.id
_entity.type
_entity.pdbx_description
1 polymer ?
#
loop_
_entity_poly.entity_id
_entity_poly.type
_entity_poly.pdbx_seq_one_letter_code
_entity_poly.pdbx_strand_id
1 'polypeptide(L)'
;MKKLYFLIPFFFIFNGYSQNAADRDPSFNSEFKVPLGNYYVRDNVSKSRIQHDGKIILLKGAPNPNEKVLIRLDNNVLDKSFNIGTGFNGTLEDIEIQPDGKILVAGYFSIYNKENVKRIIRLNIDGSLDKSFNLSSLVTIRGGSDTRFNIELQPDGKIVSTGIYGSQKGIVRLNSDGSLDTAFNADVNFFDDTSRFCLQPDGKIIATGEALSDTGKAYRKIVRLNANGSLDVDITPKIPEIYTHYNIASQPDGKILITANLKDENNIYTNRIIRLNNDCSLDTTFKSDKFIVYGDPSITKIVVQPDGKIIMSGFLTYESLKQKYITRLNSDGTQDTTFKIGTGANYIVQDFALFDSGKILVAGSFDLFNGLTVSKVLVLNSDGTKDSTFNNQFVGFDSGHVSVVTVLPNEKIMVSGKFYGYNGVSNPGFIRLNSDGTQDQSLTFGGLKSFASSSSPFDNISSIVAQTDGKFVVGGDFSTYNGITTYRIVRLNYDGTRDSSFVIGTGFNSRVEKLILLPDGKVVVGGTFTSYKGVSCPGLVRLNSDGSLDSTFKSSWIGTSEGQIIFINDIYNLPDGKILVAGYFKNNVSFVRLNSDGTKDNTFVFNTPISQYSQNFIVQKDNKFLVSTFSNIIRLNADGSPDNSFKYVTTPSTSNYVLSIAGIQLDDKVLISGNKSNSSDVIFFRLNLDGSLDDTFNFVYSENSYNDEQNPKVVSQSDGKLLYYGGFTGYKGIPIGGLTRLLGQDYKFVQGQNRLDLDNNGCDLNDVPFKNLKMNIQSGTSTSSLITNTTGNYTMTFLKGTHTITPVLENPSYFNISPASYTVDFPAEASPRISDFCITGKGVHPDLEVSILPLTVARPGFDAKYKIVYSNKGNQPLSGTISLNFDDTITDFIESYPAVSSQLVNNLKWNLANLNPTETKEITFVLNVNSPMENPPVNGGAILKYLAEISSSQTDETPANNKFVFDQVVVNSFDPNDKTCIEGDKISKTKIGDYVHYIIRFENTGTYAAQNITVKDVIDLTKYDITSLYPLSGSHLFSTEITDNNKVDFKFENINLPFDDANNDGYLAFKIKTKSTLVEGDSFGGSANIFFDYNSAITTNVPTTTIEQALGVKDFSFGQYFVVYPNPVSDVLNITTKEDIQLSSIQIYNVLGQLIRVIPNAKNVENIDVSGLHSGNYFIKIVSDKGNSSTKFIKK
;
A
#
# COMPACT_ATOMS: atom_id res chain seq x y z
N MET A 1 17.75 -37.36 59.19
CA MET A 1 18.56 -36.40 58.39
C MET A 1 18.32 -36.71 56.90
N LYS A 2 18.55 -35.73 56.00
CA LYS A 2 18.62 -35.88 54.52
C LYS A 2 17.37 -36.43 53.77
N LYS A 3 16.65 -35.52 53.11
CA LYS A 3 16.33 -35.42 51.65
C LYS A 3 16.38 -36.73 50.79
N LEU A 4 15.53 -36.98 49.78
CA LEU A 4 14.72 -36.06 48.93
C LEU A 4 13.54 -36.76 48.17
N TYR A 5 12.56 -35.97 47.69
CA TYR A 5 11.46 -36.16 46.68
C TYR A 5 11.10 -37.54 46.08
N PHE A 6 9.78 -37.80 45.95
CA PHE A 6 9.02 -37.59 44.69
C PHE A 6 7.48 -37.60 44.89
N LEU A 7 6.73 -37.20 43.85
CA LEU A 7 5.26 -37.28 43.65
C LEU A 7 4.32 -36.40 44.50
N ILE A 8 3.92 -35.26 43.91
CA ILE A 8 2.62 -34.58 44.09
C ILE A 8 2.14 -34.21 42.66
N PRO A 9 0.85 -34.34 42.29
CA PRO A 9 0.36 -33.99 40.95
C PRO A 9 0.39 -32.47 40.68
N PHE A 10 0.39 -32.09 39.40
CA PHE A 10 0.54 -30.70 38.95
C PHE A 10 -0.62 -29.78 39.41
N PHE A 11 -0.38 -29.01 40.46
CA PHE A 11 -1.08 -27.75 40.72
C PHE A 11 -0.14 -26.57 40.43
N PHE A 12 -0.40 -25.86 39.33
CA PHE A 12 0.17 -24.53 39.06
C PHE A 12 -0.92 -23.61 38.49
N ILE A 13 -1.86 -23.22 39.36
CA ILE A 13 -2.90 -22.23 39.05
C ILE A 13 -2.31 -20.82 39.22
N PHE A 14 -2.14 -20.11 38.10
CA PHE A 14 -2.21 -18.64 37.96
C PHE A 14 -1.63 -17.77 39.09
N ASN A 15 -0.45 -18.08 39.61
CA ASN A 15 0.29 -17.23 40.57
C ASN A 15 1.75 -16.99 40.17
N GLY A 16 1.97 -16.79 38.87
CA GLY A 16 3.18 -16.21 38.30
C GLY A 16 2.80 -15.11 37.32
N TYR A 17 3.54 -14.00 37.34
CA TYR A 17 3.38 -12.83 36.44
C TYR A 17 2.09 -12.01 36.60
N SER A 18 1.95 -11.36 37.77
CA SER A 18 1.17 -10.13 37.92
C SER A 18 1.85 -8.93 37.22
N GLN A 19 2.05 -9.02 35.91
CA GLN A 19 2.58 -7.93 35.07
C GLN A 19 1.73 -7.76 33.80
N ASN A 20 0.93 -6.69 33.79
CA ASN A 20 -0.07 -6.33 32.80
C ASN A 20 0.34 -6.57 31.33
N ALA A 21 -0.34 -7.50 30.63
CA ALA A 21 -0.24 -7.66 29.17
C ALA A 21 -0.94 -6.55 28.35
N ALA A 22 -1.13 -5.37 28.96
CA ALA A 22 -2.07 -4.31 28.58
C ALA A 22 -1.63 -3.43 27.39
N ASP A 23 -0.82 -3.96 26.48
CA ASP A 23 -0.34 -3.20 25.32
C ASP A 23 -0.28 -4.03 24.05
N ARG A 24 -0.42 -5.37 24.09
CA ARG A 24 -0.42 -6.21 22.89
C ARG A 24 -1.77 -6.12 22.17
N ASP A 25 -1.76 -6.02 20.84
CA ASP A 25 -2.97 -6.17 20.03
C ASP A 25 -3.37 -7.67 19.94
N PRO A 26 -4.52 -8.06 20.51
CA PRO A 26 -4.97 -9.46 20.50
C PRO A 26 -5.46 -9.95 19.14
N SER A 27 -5.71 -9.04 18.17
CA SER A 27 -6.08 -9.40 16.80
C SER A 27 -4.89 -9.84 15.94
N PHE A 28 -3.65 -9.70 16.44
CA PHE A 28 -2.46 -9.98 15.66
C PHE A 28 -1.96 -11.43 15.77
N ASN A 29 -1.96 -12.10 14.62
CA ASN A 29 -1.38 -13.42 14.38
C ASN A 29 -2.02 -14.53 15.25
N SER A 30 -3.35 -14.64 15.17
CA SER A 30 -4.20 -15.48 16.03
C SER A 30 -4.03 -16.99 15.87
N GLU A 31 -3.40 -17.47 14.79
CA GLU A 31 -3.22 -18.91 14.53
C GLU A 31 -2.00 -19.52 15.25
N PHE A 32 -1.04 -18.70 15.71
CA PHE A 32 0.18 -19.19 16.35
C PHE A 32 -0.03 -19.64 17.80
N LYS A 33 -0.59 -20.84 17.97
CA LYS A 33 -0.40 -21.64 19.19
C LYS A 33 1.00 -22.26 19.20
N VAL A 34 1.86 -21.70 20.05
CA VAL A 34 3.23 -22.14 20.42
C VAL A 34 3.26 -23.67 20.67
N PRO A 35 4.22 -24.45 20.09
CA PRO A 35 5.67 -24.18 20.21
C PRO A 35 6.56 -24.30 18.95
N LEU A 36 7.39 -23.26 18.77
CA LEU A 36 8.79 -23.21 18.27
C LEU A 36 9.30 -24.31 17.31
N GLY A 37 9.61 -23.96 16.04
CA GLY A 37 10.31 -24.86 15.10
C GLY A 37 10.86 -24.28 13.80
N ASN A 38 12.11 -23.81 13.82
CA ASN A 38 13.15 -23.99 12.77
C ASN A 38 12.96 -23.61 11.28
N TYR A 39 11.99 -22.80 10.86
CA TYR A 39 12.08 -22.10 9.56
C TYR A 39 11.92 -20.59 9.71
N TYR A 40 12.97 -19.87 9.32
CA TYR A 40 13.04 -18.42 9.29
C TYR A 40 13.86 -17.99 8.08
N VAL A 41 13.59 -16.77 7.63
CA VAL A 41 14.33 -15.97 6.66
C VAL A 41 15.88 -16.05 6.83
N ARG A 42 16.69 -15.88 5.77
CA ARG A 42 18.17 -15.84 5.78
C ARG A 42 18.85 -14.52 5.39
N ASP A 43 18.88 -14.09 4.11
CA ASP A 43 19.87 -13.10 3.60
C ASP A 43 19.39 -11.96 2.64
N ASN A 44 20.24 -11.36 1.77
CA ASN A 44 20.32 -9.90 1.53
C ASN A 44 19.17 -9.15 0.80
N VAL A 45 19.11 -7.79 0.86
CA VAL A 45 18.29 -6.84 0.03
C VAL A 45 18.78 -5.39 -0.08
N SER A 46 18.89 -4.84 -1.29
CA SER A 46 19.11 -3.44 -1.60
C SER A 46 17.88 -2.58 -1.98
N LYS A 47 18.10 -1.52 -2.78
CA LYS A 47 17.28 -0.44 -3.41
C LYS A 47 15.85 -0.72 -3.96
N SER A 48 15.05 0.27 -4.41
CA SER A 48 13.57 0.28 -4.59
C SER A 48 13.06 1.74 -4.77
N ARG A 49 11.98 2.11 -5.55
CA ARG A 49 11.11 3.38 -5.65
C ARG A 49 10.27 3.44 -6.99
N ILE A 50 9.45 4.42 -7.42
CA ILE A 50 7.96 4.35 -7.49
C ILE A 50 7.32 4.07 -8.95
N GLN A 51 6.57 2.98 -9.31
CA GLN A 51 5.68 2.78 -10.55
C GLN A 51 4.26 3.46 -10.43
N HIS A 52 3.36 3.52 -11.44
CA HIS A 52 2.08 4.32 -11.36
C HIS A 52 0.78 3.52 -11.45
N ASP A 53 0.76 2.53 -12.34
CA ASP A 53 0.01 1.29 -12.13
C ASP A 53 0.62 0.43 -11.02
N GLY A 54 1.66 0.93 -10.34
CA GLY A 54 1.73 0.84 -8.90
C GLY A 54 2.18 -0.51 -8.36
N LYS A 55 2.54 -1.48 -9.23
CA LYS A 55 2.79 -2.86 -8.80
C LYS A 55 4.19 -3.20 -8.27
N ILE A 56 5.21 -2.38 -8.52
CA ILE A 56 6.48 -2.26 -7.77
C ILE A 56 7.67 -3.20 -8.14
N ILE A 57 8.56 -2.83 -9.09
CA ILE A 57 9.98 -3.32 -9.27
C ILE A 57 10.74 -3.61 -7.97
N LEU A 58 11.83 -4.35 -8.02
CA LEU A 58 12.85 -4.45 -6.98
C LEU A 58 14.21 -4.78 -7.66
N LEU A 59 15.31 -5.10 -6.99
CA LEU A 59 16.48 -5.91 -7.38
C LEU A 59 16.71 -7.10 -6.37
N LYS A 60 17.59 -8.08 -6.58
CA LYS A 60 17.84 -9.28 -5.73
C LYS A 60 19.38 -9.47 -5.66
N GLY A 61 19.95 -10.67 -5.38
CA GLY A 61 21.39 -10.96 -5.57
C GLY A 61 22.09 -12.33 -5.94
N ALA A 62 23.28 -12.67 -5.35
CA ALA A 62 23.90 -14.03 -4.99
C ALA A 62 24.65 -14.12 -3.62
N PRO A 63 24.64 -15.32 -2.96
CA PRO A 63 25.71 -15.90 -2.14
C PRO A 63 27.12 -15.81 -2.71
N ASN A 64 27.31 -16.24 -3.95
CA ASN A 64 28.48 -15.86 -4.72
C ASN A 64 28.51 -14.31 -4.75
N PRO A 65 29.55 -13.63 -4.26
CA PRO A 65 29.58 -12.16 -4.30
C PRO A 65 29.48 -11.61 -5.73
N ASN A 66 29.68 -12.50 -6.70
CA ASN A 66 29.77 -12.31 -8.12
C ASN A 66 28.66 -13.12 -8.85
N GLU A 67 27.38 -12.94 -8.51
CA GLU A 67 26.13 -13.11 -9.41
C GLU A 67 23.64 -11.34 -9.36
N LYS A 68 22.89 -10.80 -10.41
CA LYS A 68 21.86 -9.72 -10.32
C LYS A 68 20.49 -9.74 -11.17
N VAL A 69 19.78 -10.84 -11.45
CA VAL A 69 18.60 -10.99 -12.40
C VAL A 69 17.24 -10.28 -12.16
N LEU A 70 16.76 -9.42 -13.08
CA LEU A 70 15.40 -8.82 -13.01
C LEU A 70 14.29 -9.77 -12.48
N ILE A 71 13.49 -9.51 -11.41
CA ILE A 71 12.24 -10.26 -11.02
C ILE A 71 10.87 -9.52 -10.86
N ARG A 72 9.74 -10.20 -10.48
CA ARG A 72 8.34 -9.67 -10.25
C ARG A 72 7.25 -10.56 -9.56
N LEU A 73 6.53 -10.08 -8.52
CA LEU A 73 5.58 -10.81 -7.63
C LEU A 73 4.50 -9.75 -7.07
N ASP A 74 3.18 -10.03 -6.82
CA ASP A 74 2.03 -9.01 -6.68
C ASP A 74 1.15 -8.87 -5.37
N ASN A 75 1.03 -7.67 -4.78
CA ASN A 75 0.11 -7.24 -3.67
C ASN A 75 0.01 -8.27 -2.56
N ASN A 76 1.08 -8.40 -1.78
CA ASN A 76 1.31 -9.48 -0.83
C ASN A 76 1.57 -10.84 -1.52
N VAL A 77 0.88 -11.15 -2.63
CA VAL A 77 0.88 -12.46 -3.35
C VAL A 77 1.57 -12.59 -4.75
N LEU A 78 0.92 -12.46 -5.94
CA LEU A 78 1.32 -13.25 -7.14
C LEU A 78 1.00 -12.71 -8.57
N ASP A 79 1.78 -12.73 -9.70
CA ASP A 79 3.20 -12.98 -10.20
C ASP A 79 3.73 -14.11 -11.33
N LYS A 80 3.22 -14.45 -12.59
CA LYS A 80 3.65 -15.24 -13.84
C LYS A 80 3.80 -14.66 -15.39
N SER A 81 3.71 -13.36 -15.84
CA SER A 81 4.20 -12.59 -17.09
C SER A 81 4.96 -11.16 -16.99
N PHE A 82 6.30 -11.00 -17.21
CA PHE A 82 7.21 -9.77 -17.24
C PHE A 82 8.66 -10.19 -17.57
N ASN A 83 9.29 -9.73 -18.65
CA ASN A 83 10.17 -10.61 -19.45
C ASN A 83 11.47 -9.97 -19.98
N ILE A 84 12.63 -10.64 -19.76
CA ILE A 84 13.97 -10.10 -20.10
C ILE A 84 14.84 -11.02 -20.96
N GLY A 85 14.40 -12.25 -21.23
CA GLY A 85 15.22 -13.34 -21.75
C GLY A 85 16.40 -13.74 -20.85
N THR A 86 17.57 -13.91 -21.45
CA THR A 86 18.64 -14.78 -20.90
C THR A 86 19.65 -14.13 -19.97
N GLY A 87 19.42 -12.91 -19.58
CA GLY A 87 20.32 -12.21 -18.68
C GLY A 87 21.78 -11.95 -19.13
N PHE A 88 22.58 -11.42 -18.19
CA PHE A 88 23.56 -10.35 -18.31
C PHE A 88 24.88 -10.70 -17.57
N ASN A 89 26.05 -10.34 -18.12
CA ASN A 89 27.37 -10.87 -17.71
C ASN A 89 28.09 -10.15 -16.50
N GLY A 90 27.58 -10.28 -15.24
CA GLY A 90 27.70 -9.51 -13.92
C GLY A 90 28.66 -8.27 -13.66
N THR A 91 28.57 -7.20 -12.78
CA THR A 91 27.68 -6.49 -11.75
C THR A 91 26.92 -5.18 -12.14
N LEU A 92 25.69 -4.86 -11.64
CA LEU A 92 25.08 -3.48 -11.62
C LEU A 92 24.97 -2.76 -10.24
N GLU A 93 25.33 -1.44 -10.19
CA GLU A 93 25.31 -0.27 -9.23
C GLU A 93 24.24 0.94 -9.45
N ASP A 94 22.91 0.93 -9.14
CA ASP A 94 21.80 2.01 -9.24
C ASP A 94 20.68 1.91 -10.33
N ILE A 95 19.47 2.43 -10.09
CA ILE A 95 18.17 2.00 -10.61
C ILE A 95 16.92 3.01 -10.60
N GLU A 96 16.82 4.29 -11.10
CA GLU A 96 15.55 5.22 -11.24
C GLU A 96 14.06 4.90 -11.64
N ILE A 97 13.28 5.81 -12.30
CA ILE A 97 11.87 5.73 -12.82
C ILE A 97 11.52 6.99 -13.77
N GLN A 98 10.54 6.97 -14.73
CA GLN A 98 10.25 7.93 -15.88
C GLN A 98 8.76 8.04 -16.34
N PRO A 99 8.30 8.94 -17.25
CA PRO A 99 6.91 9.47 -17.29
C PRO A 99 6.00 9.25 -18.50
N ASP A 100 6.51 9.06 -19.73
CA ASP A 100 5.85 8.09 -20.62
C ASP A 100 6.33 6.66 -20.26
N GLY A 101 6.77 6.50 -19.02
CA GLY A 101 8.08 6.02 -18.67
C GLY A 101 8.29 4.60 -18.99
N LYS A 102 9.51 4.11 -18.85
CA LYS A 102 9.86 2.70 -18.73
C LYS A 102 11.27 2.66 -18.03
N ILE A 103 11.70 1.64 -17.30
CA ILE A 103 12.76 1.38 -16.29
C ILE A 103 14.35 1.37 -16.64
N LEU A 104 15.19 2.48 -16.66
CA LEU A 104 16.65 2.65 -17.08
C LEU A 104 17.78 1.73 -16.44
N VAL A 105 19.14 1.88 -16.61
CA VAL A 105 20.30 0.89 -16.36
C VAL A 105 21.69 1.10 -17.16
N ALA A 106 22.99 0.98 -16.72
CA ALA A 106 24.23 0.75 -17.59
C ALA A 106 25.72 0.93 -16.92
N GLY A 107 26.98 1.03 -17.53
CA GLY A 107 28.45 0.99 -16.97
C GLY A 107 29.82 0.29 -17.55
N TYR A 108 30.27 -1.00 -17.36
CA TYR A 108 31.02 -2.01 -18.27
C TYR A 108 30.46 -3.07 -19.44
N PHE A 109 29.16 -3.53 -19.72
CA PHE A 109 28.45 -4.33 -20.87
C PHE A 109 29.44 -4.56 -22.01
N SER A 110 29.48 -5.81 -22.43
CA SER A 110 29.19 -6.12 -23.83
C SER A 110 27.70 -6.39 -24.15
N ILE A 111 26.86 -6.84 -23.21
CA ILE A 111 25.72 -7.71 -23.56
C ILE A 111 24.32 -7.39 -22.84
N TYR A 112 23.14 -6.95 -23.53
CA TYR A 112 21.54 -7.06 -23.39
C TYR A 112 20.71 -8.05 -24.31
N ASN A 113 19.57 -8.66 -23.92
CA ASN A 113 18.89 -9.86 -24.49
C ASN A 113 19.41 -10.40 -25.85
N LYS A 114 20.54 -11.12 -25.77
CA LYS A 114 21.45 -11.69 -26.79
C LYS A 114 22.17 -10.85 -27.90
N GLU A 115 21.84 -9.60 -28.24
CA GLU A 115 22.37 -8.87 -29.46
C GLU A 115 23.16 -7.51 -29.28
N ASN A 116 24.49 -7.48 -29.08
CA ASN A 116 25.32 -6.25 -28.82
C ASN A 116 24.84 -4.92 -29.46
N VAL A 117 24.87 -3.78 -28.75
CA VAL A 117 24.83 -2.45 -29.39
C VAL A 117 26.07 -1.63 -29.04
N LYS A 118 25.92 -0.33 -28.80
CA LYS A 118 26.94 0.50 -28.20
C LYS A 118 26.61 0.61 -26.76
N ARG A 119 27.60 0.95 -25.97
CA ARG A 119 27.30 1.20 -24.59
C ARG A 119 26.51 2.52 -24.46
N ILE A 120 25.15 2.52 -24.54
CA ILE A 120 24.00 2.89 -23.60
C ILE A 120 22.60 2.49 -24.20
N ILE A 121 21.42 2.34 -23.52
CA ILE A 121 20.11 1.91 -24.12
C ILE A 121 18.72 2.32 -23.41
N ARG A 122 17.48 1.89 -23.83
CA ARG A 122 16.10 2.14 -23.19
C ARG A 122 15.10 0.87 -23.25
N LEU A 123 13.97 0.55 -22.49
CA LEU A 123 13.29 -0.81 -22.31
C LEU A 123 11.57 -1.03 -22.22
N ASN A 124 10.64 -1.76 -22.99
CA ASN A 124 9.18 -1.45 -23.45
C ASN A 124 7.97 -1.45 -22.46
N ILE A 125 6.70 -1.90 -22.61
CA ILE A 125 5.78 -2.66 -23.48
C ILE A 125 6.03 -4.16 -23.78
N ASP A 126 6.30 -4.55 -25.03
CA ASP A 126 5.85 -5.83 -25.63
C ASP A 126 6.81 -7.04 -25.50
N GLY A 127 7.35 -7.59 -26.60
CA GLY A 127 8.21 -8.78 -26.62
C GLY A 127 9.49 -8.67 -25.80
N SER A 128 10.43 -7.76 -26.07
CA SER A 128 10.66 -6.85 -27.19
C SER A 128 12.15 -6.47 -27.16
N LEU A 129 12.58 -5.50 -27.97
CA LEU A 129 13.58 -4.55 -27.50
C LEU A 129 13.40 -3.13 -28.12
N ASP A 130 13.94 -2.08 -27.49
CA ASP A 130 13.94 -0.69 -27.90
C ASP A 130 14.88 -0.56 -29.06
N LYS A 131 14.36 -0.01 -30.15
CA LYS A 131 15.22 0.32 -31.27
C LYS A 131 15.14 1.78 -31.73
N SER A 132 14.51 2.72 -30.98
CA SER A 132 14.79 4.16 -31.24
C SER A 132 16.09 4.64 -30.59
N PHE A 133 16.75 3.81 -29.76
CA PHE A 133 18.05 4.07 -29.12
C PHE A 133 19.25 4.36 -30.03
N ASN A 134 19.28 5.53 -30.63
CA ASN A 134 20.36 6.01 -31.48
C ASN A 134 21.34 6.94 -30.77
N LEU A 135 22.45 6.36 -30.36
CA LEU A 135 23.20 6.86 -29.24
C LEU A 135 24.55 7.44 -29.74
N SER A 136 24.67 8.77 -29.76
CA SER A 136 25.78 9.50 -30.40
C SER A 136 27.14 9.41 -29.69
N SER A 137 28.21 9.72 -30.41
CA SER A 137 29.59 9.24 -30.14
C SER A 137 30.56 10.22 -29.51
N LEU A 138 30.23 11.51 -29.32
CA LEU A 138 31.21 12.55 -28.89
C LEU A 138 31.48 12.56 -27.36
N VAL A 139 31.12 11.46 -26.72
CA VAL A 139 31.31 11.06 -25.33
C VAL A 139 32.21 9.86 -25.32
N THR A 140 33.13 9.82 -24.37
CA THR A 140 33.87 8.60 -24.07
C THR A 140 34.19 8.55 -22.59
N ILE A 141 34.30 7.33 -22.08
CA ILE A 141 34.24 7.06 -20.67
C ILE A 141 35.40 6.22 -20.22
N ARG A 142 36.05 6.74 -19.19
CA ARG A 142 37.06 6.06 -18.41
C ARG A 142 36.43 5.67 -17.08
N GLY A 143 36.73 4.45 -16.64
CA GLY A 143 36.53 4.03 -15.27
C GLY A 143 37.90 3.84 -14.64
N GLY A 144 38.28 4.74 -13.73
CA GLY A 144 39.29 4.48 -12.72
C GLY A 144 38.73 3.67 -11.55
N SER A 145 39.56 3.39 -10.54
CA SER A 145 39.16 2.59 -9.37
C SER A 145 38.27 3.33 -8.37
N ASP A 146 38.32 4.67 -8.36
CA ASP A 146 37.51 5.49 -7.44
C ASP A 146 36.22 5.96 -8.11
N THR A 147 36.30 6.31 -9.40
CA THR A 147 35.17 6.41 -10.30
C THR A 147 34.58 5.01 -10.62
N ARG A 148 33.79 4.42 -9.72
CA ARG A 148 32.57 3.64 -10.10
C ARG A 148 31.58 4.62 -10.81
N PHE A 149 30.38 4.38 -11.43
CA PHE A 149 29.68 5.29 -12.46
C PHE A 149 28.16 5.89 -12.33
N ASN A 150 27.72 7.20 -12.60
CA ASN A 150 26.54 8.11 -12.06
C ASN A 150 25.57 8.88 -13.00
N ILE A 151 24.34 9.29 -12.53
CA ILE A 151 23.07 9.94 -13.06
C ILE A 151 22.10 10.41 -11.89
N GLU A 152 20.97 11.11 -12.19
CA GLU A 152 19.72 11.49 -11.41
C GLU A 152 18.47 11.71 -12.51
N LEU A 153 17.34 12.50 -12.53
CA LEU A 153 16.57 13.11 -13.75
C LEU A 153 16.32 14.70 -13.94
N GLN A 154 15.13 15.37 -14.13
CA GLN A 154 14.68 16.81 -13.74
C GLN A 154 13.24 17.24 -14.25
N PRO A 155 12.53 18.31 -13.81
CA PRO A 155 11.04 18.43 -13.89
C PRO A 155 10.28 18.43 -15.22
N ASP A 156 10.74 19.16 -16.24
CA ASP A 156 10.09 19.30 -17.56
C ASP A 156 10.98 18.86 -18.75
N GLY A 157 11.84 17.89 -18.51
CA GLY A 157 12.43 17.10 -19.58
C GLY A 157 13.70 16.36 -19.23
N LYS A 158 14.51 16.02 -20.24
CA LYS A 158 15.84 16.61 -20.50
C LYS A 158 17.22 16.08 -19.97
N ILE A 159 17.76 14.89 -20.38
CA ILE A 159 18.89 14.07 -19.79
C ILE A 159 20.27 14.75 -19.47
N VAL A 160 20.97 14.41 -18.35
CA VAL A 160 22.47 14.46 -18.26
C VAL A 160 23.16 13.14 -17.93
N SER A 161 24.44 13.06 -18.33
CA SER A 161 25.40 11.96 -18.25
C SER A 161 26.86 12.34 -18.42
N THR A 162 27.79 11.35 -18.39
CA THR A 162 29.17 11.52 -17.89
C THR A 162 30.51 10.85 -18.36
N GLY A 163 31.76 11.38 -18.23
CA GLY A 163 33.02 10.97 -18.94
C GLY A 163 33.97 12.09 -19.48
N ILE A 164 34.17 12.24 -20.80
CA ILE A 164 34.89 13.38 -21.41
C ILE A 164 34.15 13.92 -22.67
N TYR A 165 34.07 15.24 -22.89
CA TYR A 165 33.69 15.87 -24.18
C TYR A 165 34.95 16.23 -24.96
N GLY A 166 35.40 15.33 -25.83
CA GLY A 166 36.66 15.50 -26.53
C GLY A 166 37.83 15.58 -25.54
N SER A 167 38.15 16.78 -25.07
CA SER A 167 39.15 17.08 -24.04
C SER A 167 38.60 17.68 -22.73
N GLN A 168 37.35 18.19 -22.69
CA GLN A 168 36.77 18.69 -21.44
C GLN A 168 36.43 17.50 -20.52
N LYS A 169 37.31 17.31 -19.52
CA LYS A 169 37.05 16.52 -18.31
C LYS A 169 35.97 17.20 -17.45
N GLY A 170 35.59 16.48 -16.41
CA GLY A 170 34.78 17.01 -15.34
C GLY A 170 33.30 16.86 -15.64
N ILE A 171 32.85 17.03 -16.90
CA ILE A 171 31.60 17.77 -17.16
C ILE A 171 30.97 17.70 -18.61
N VAL A 172 29.83 16.99 -18.96
CA VAL A 172 29.05 17.11 -20.28
C VAL A 172 27.49 16.70 -20.30
N ARG A 173 26.59 16.92 -21.34
CA ARG A 173 25.06 17.06 -21.28
C ARG A 173 24.10 16.80 -22.58
N LEU A 174 22.88 16.13 -22.59
CA LEU A 174 22.02 15.75 -23.81
C LEU A 174 20.45 15.49 -23.84
N ASN A 175 19.93 15.38 -25.08
CA ASN A 175 18.58 15.01 -25.50
C ASN A 175 18.22 13.48 -25.56
N SER A 176 17.08 13.19 -26.22
CA SER A 176 16.01 12.19 -25.99
C SER A 176 16.16 10.78 -26.44
N ASP A 177 15.62 10.33 -27.58
CA ASP A 177 15.82 10.68 -29.02
C ASP A 177 17.25 10.47 -29.48
N GLY A 178 18.21 10.98 -28.71
CA GLY A 178 19.59 10.60 -28.84
C GLY A 178 20.50 11.70 -29.29
N SER A 179 20.02 12.92 -29.34
CA SER A 179 20.80 14.04 -29.85
C SER A 179 21.57 14.80 -28.77
N LEU A 180 22.29 15.84 -29.19
CA LEU A 180 23.30 16.63 -28.47
C LEU A 180 22.71 17.98 -28.04
N ASP A 181 22.71 18.35 -26.76
CA ASP A 181 22.19 19.67 -26.32
C ASP A 181 23.28 20.75 -26.30
N THR A 182 23.84 21.09 -27.45
CA THR A 182 25.01 22.00 -27.52
C THR A 182 24.79 23.41 -26.95
N ALA A 183 23.62 23.71 -26.37
CA ALA A 183 23.27 24.94 -25.68
C ALA A 183 23.87 25.09 -24.26
N PHE A 184 24.53 24.06 -23.71
CA PHE A 184 25.09 24.13 -22.36
C PHE A 184 26.61 23.95 -22.31
N ASN A 185 27.27 24.81 -21.55
CA ASN A 185 28.70 24.74 -21.30
C ASN A 185 29.04 25.36 -19.94
N ALA A 186 29.54 24.54 -19.03
CA ALA A 186 30.07 24.90 -17.75
C ALA A 186 31.55 24.64 -17.76
N ASP A 187 32.31 25.70 -17.94
CA ASP A 187 33.77 25.63 -17.82
C ASP A 187 34.17 25.78 -16.35
N VAL A 188 34.99 24.85 -15.90
CA VAL A 188 35.13 24.52 -14.49
C VAL A 188 36.53 24.14 -14.07
N ASN A 189 37.42 23.92 -15.05
CA ASN A 189 38.83 23.66 -14.83
C ASN A 189 39.05 22.57 -13.79
N PHE A 190 38.90 21.30 -14.16
CA PHE A 190 38.87 20.18 -13.22
C PHE A 190 39.97 19.17 -13.55
N PHE A 191 41.05 19.16 -12.75
CA PHE A 191 42.29 18.41 -13.04
C PHE A 191 42.05 16.91 -13.17
N ASP A 192 41.24 16.33 -12.27
CA ASP A 192 40.74 14.97 -12.44
C ASP A 192 39.23 14.89 -12.61
N ASP A 193 38.77 13.71 -13.03
CA ASP A 193 37.35 13.43 -13.21
C ASP A 193 36.62 13.70 -11.89
N THR A 194 35.80 14.76 -11.90
CA THR A 194 34.74 15.07 -10.93
C THR A 194 34.13 13.84 -10.30
N SER A 195 33.70 13.97 -9.03
CA SER A 195 33.00 12.88 -8.36
C SER A 195 31.78 13.21 -7.49
N ARG A 196 30.94 14.27 -7.69
CA ARG A 196 29.42 14.29 -7.68
C ARG A 196 28.52 15.58 -7.53
N PHE A 197 27.59 15.75 -8.49
CA PHE A 197 26.55 16.74 -8.78
C PHE A 197 25.10 16.79 -8.13
N CYS A 198 24.22 17.82 -7.91
CA CYS A 198 22.75 17.62 -7.54
C CYS A 198 21.65 18.69 -7.77
N LEU A 199 20.41 18.20 -7.97
CA LEU A 199 19.03 18.77 -7.94
C LEU A 199 18.55 19.56 -6.73
N GLN A 200 19.15 20.72 -6.58
CA GLN A 200 18.46 21.98 -6.39
C GLN A 200 17.17 22.28 -7.25
N PRO A 201 16.12 22.91 -6.71
CA PRO A 201 14.79 22.98 -7.36
C PRO A 201 14.41 23.93 -8.45
N ASP A 202 14.72 25.22 -8.29
CA ASP A 202 14.88 25.95 -9.53
C ASP A 202 15.95 25.24 -10.30
N GLY A 203 17.00 24.88 -9.58
CA GLY A 203 18.01 24.08 -10.15
C GLY A 203 18.92 24.90 -10.98
N LYS A 204 19.58 25.88 -10.34
CA LYS A 204 21.05 25.88 -10.31
C LYS A 204 21.55 24.46 -10.09
N ILE A 205 22.74 24.10 -10.56
CA ILE A 205 23.28 22.86 -10.03
C ILE A 205 23.84 23.12 -8.59
N ILE A 206 24.76 22.23 -8.09
CA ILE A 206 27.28 22.16 -6.63
C ILE A 206 28.45 21.06 -6.87
N ALA A 207 29.44 21.42 -7.70
CA ALA A 207 30.48 20.54 -8.27
C ALA A 207 31.90 20.82 -7.76
N THR A 208 32.86 20.03 -8.27
CA THR A 208 34.31 19.97 -7.99
C THR A 208 35.03 18.99 -8.99
N GLY A 209 36.32 19.16 -9.37
CA GLY A 209 37.24 18.21 -10.13
C GLY A 209 38.38 17.40 -9.41
N GLU A 210 39.64 17.86 -9.36
CA GLU A 210 40.63 17.62 -8.24
C GLU A 210 41.62 18.81 -8.10
N ALA A 211 41.63 19.61 -7.02
CA ALA A 211 41.96 21.04 -7.20
C ALA A 211 43.45 21.37 -7.11
N LEU A 212 44.05 21.92 -8.16
CA LEU A 212 45.39 22.52 -8.08
C LEU A 212 45.33 23.96 -7.53
N SER A 213 46.09 24.21 -6.47
CA SER A 213 46.41 25.56 -6.00
C SER A 213 47.47 26.23 -6.87
N ASP A 214 47.68 27.53 -6.68
CA ASP A 214 48.76 28.31 -7.32
C ASP A 214 50.18 27.76 -7.02
N THR A 215 50.29 26.89 -6.01
CA THR A 215 51.50 26.16 -5.61
C THR A 215 51.57 24.72 -6.12
N GLY A 216 50.63 24.29 -6.96
CA GLY A 216 50.55 22.93 -7.52
C GLY A 216 50.10 21.85 -6.52
N LYS A 217 49.64 22.24 -5.32
CA LYS A 217 49.12 21.28 -4.33
C LYS A 217 47.69 20.89 -4.72
N ALA A 218 47.42 19.59 -4.77
CA ALA A 218 46.06 19.06 -4.73
C ALA A 218 45.39 19.48 -3.39
N TYR A 219 44.40 20.34 -3.48
CA TYR A 219 43.49 20.75 -2.43
C TYR A 219 42.07 20.52 -2.92
N ARG A 220 41.08 20.93 -2.12
CA ARG A 220 39.69 20.64 -2.43
C ARG A 220 38.72 21.86 -2.35
N LYS A 221 37.97 22.16 -3.45
CA LYS A 221 37.17 23.39 -3.74
C LYS A 221 35.78 23.13 -4.37
N ILE A 222 34.73 23.91 -4.03
CA ILE A 222 33.29 23.56 -4.23
C ILE A 222 32.38 24.83 -4.30
N VAL A 223 31.24 24.79 -5.01
CA VAL A 223 30.81 25.93 -5.87
C VAL A 223 29.29 26.03 -6.34
N ARG A 224 28.49 27.17 -6.38
CA ARG A 224 27.03 27.31 -6.92
C ARG A 224 26.36 27.89 -8.34
N LEU A 225 27.04 28.22 -9.50
CA LEU A 225 26.86 28.50 -11.00
C LEU A 225 25.44 28.55 -11.65
N ASN A 226 25.36 29.19 -12.83
CA ASN A 226 24.21 29.61 -13.61
C ASN A 226 24.05 28.71 -14.86
N ALA A 227 23.18 29.07 -15.78
CA ALA A 227 21.96 28.28 -15.83
C ALA A 227 21.90 27.31 -17.03
N ASN A 228 22.25 27.85 -18.18
CA ASN A 228 22.91 27.20 -19.31
C ASN A 228 24.33 26.64 -18.99
N GLY A 229 24.70 26.49 -17.72
CA GLY A 229 26.03 26.04 -17.30
C GLY A 229 27.04 27.14 -17.02
N SER A 230 26.75 28.41 -17.31
CA SER A 230 27.71 29.51 -17.16
C SER A 230 27.97 29.93 -15.70
N LEU A 231 29.18 30.43 -15.38
CA LEU A 231 29.59 30.80 -14.01
C LEU A 231 28.74 31.93 -13.44
N ASP A 232 27.72 31.60 -12.64
CA ASP A 232 27.34 32.47 -11.52
C ASP A 232 28.55 32.48 -10.58
N VAL A 233 28.89 33.67 -10.11
CA VAL A 233 30.22 34.03 -9.61
C VAL A 233 30.17 34.58 -8.18
N ASP A 234 28.99 34.94 -7.69
CA ASP A 234 28.81 35.92 -6.59
C ASP A 234 29.09 35.34 -5.19
N ILE A 235 29.23 34.02 -5.13
CA ILE A 235 29.00 33.17 -3.95
C ILE A 235 30.09 32.09 -3.89
N THR A 236 31.37 32.48 -3.99
CA THR A 236 32.49 31.54 -3.77
C THR A 236 32.61 31.23 -2.27
N PRO A 237 32.36 30.00 -1.81
CA PRO A 237 32.14 29.76 -0.37
C PRO A 237 33.45 29.73 0.44
N LYS A 238 33.42 30.14 1.72
CA LYS A 238 34.55 30.22 2.67
C LYS A 238 34.50 29.21 3.84
N ILE A 239 35.32 28.15 3.84
CA ILE A 239 35.51 27.21 4.99
C ILE A 239 36.96 26.78 5.20
N PRO A 240 37.27 26.11 6.33
CA PRO A 240 38.47 25.31 6.48
C PRO A 240 38.74 24.39 5.28
N GLU A 241 40.02 24.11 5.07
CA GLU A 241 40.53 23.23 4.02
C GLU A 241 39.91 21.84 4.14
N ILE A 242 39.40 21.30 3.02
CA ILE A 242 38.88 19.94 2.95
C ILE A 242 39.96 19.03 2.36
N TYR A 243 39.99 17.77 2.80
CA TYR A 243 40.90 16.74 2.29
C TYR A 243 40.17 15.65 1.50
N THR A 244 39.02 15.17 1.98
CA THR A 244 38.10 14.26 1.27
C THR A 244 36.64 14.47 1.76
N HIS A 245 35.72 13.56 1.43
CA HIS A 245 34.27 13.73 1.44
C HIS A 245 33.60 12.48 0.88
N TYR A 246 32.29 12.30 1.12
CA TYR A 246 31.66 10.99 0.89
C TYR A 246 30.22 10.98 0.38
N ASN A 247 29.38 12.01 0.64
CA ASN A 247 27.97 12.01 0.22
C ASN A 247 27.39 13.42 -0.05
N ILE A 248 26.74 13.70 -1.22
CA ILE A 248 25.96 14.93 -1.53
C ILE A 248 24.39 14.81 -1.77
N ALA A 249 23.51 14.78 -0.75
CA ALA A 249 22.05 14.54 -0.91
C ALA A 249 21.03 15.73 -0.83
N SER A 250 19.86 15.70 -0.06
CA SER A 250 18.65 16.62 -0.20
C SER A 250 17.55 17.06 0.83
N GLN A 251 17.29 18.40 1.05
CA GLN A 251 16.09 19.17 1.58
C GLN A 251 15.91 20.61 0.94
N PRO A 252 14.70 21.24 0.72
CA PRO A 252 14.29 22.55 0.25
C PRO A 252 13.77 23.30 1.45
N ASP A 253 14.76 23.79 2.14
CA ASP A 253 14.53 24.80 3.09
C ASP A 253 15.28 26.01 2.50
N GLY A 254 16.60 25.96 2.41
CA GLY A 254 17.46 26.96 1.76
C GLY A 254 18.95 26.78 2.02
N LYS A 255 19.48 25.62 2.42
CA LYS A 255 20.79 25.34 3.08
C LYS A 255 21.63 24.24 2.29
N ILE A 256 22.64 23.39 2.68
CA ILE A 256 23.24 22.31 1.74
C ILE A 256 24.12 21.04 2.32
N LEU A 257 23.65 19.85 2.78
CA LEU A 257 24.20 18.74 3.71
C LEU A 257 25.50 17.93 3.55
N ILE A 258 26.63 18.55 3.84
CA ILE A 258 27.96 17.99 3.66
C ILE A 258 28.14 16.59 4.25
N THR A 259 28.98 15.72 3.65
CA THR A 259 29.79 14.77 4.42
C THR A 259 31.28 14.87 4.03
N ALA A 260 32.12 15.41 4.91
CA ALA A 260 33.40 16.09 4.61
C ALA A 260 34.56 15.69 5.53
N ASN A 261 35.71 15.25 5.03
CA ASN A 261 36.93 15.22 5.83
C ASN A 261 37.56 16.63 5.93
N LEU A 262 37.17 17.39 6.96
CA LEU A 262 37.56 18.77 7.22
C LEU A 262 38.73 18.93 8.16
N LYS A 263 39.62 19.86 7.84
CA LYS A 263 40.68 20.35 8.72
C LYS A 263 40.13 21.22 9.86
N ASP A 264 40.65 21.02 11.07
CA ASP A 264 40.48 21.92 12.20
C ASP A 264 41.66 22.91 12.32
N GLU A 265 41.61 23.77 13.35
CA GLU A 265 42.65 24.76 13.65
C GLU A 265 44.01 24.15 14.03
N ASN A 266 44.04 22.85 14.39
CA ASN A 266 45.24 22.09 14.74
C ASN A 266 45.83 21.32 13.55
N ASN A 267 45.25 21.44 12.35
CA ASN A 267 45.53 20.64 11.14
C ASN A 267 45.05 19.17 11.21
N ILE A 268 44.17 18.81 12.14
CA ILE A 268 43.56 17.47 12.24
C ILE A 268 42.31 17.41 11.37
N TYR A 269 42.12 16.33 10.62
CA TYR A 269 40.96 16.19 9.74
C TYR A 269 39.83 15.30 10.33
N THR A 270 38.57 15.74 10.24
CA THR A 270 37.38 15.03 10.75
C THR A 270 36.22 15.03 9.75
N ASN A 271 35.55 13.88 9.57
CA ASN A 271 34.55 13.54 8.53
C ASN A 271 33.16 14.27 8.57
N ARG A 272 33.09 15.53 9.00
CA ARG A 272 31.93 16.40 9.36
C ARG A 272 30.74 16.48 8.38
N ILE A 273 29.51 16.66 8.92
CA ILE A 273 28.22 16.83 8.21
C ILE A 273 27.44 18.03 8.84
N ILE A 274 27.08 19.13 8.18
CA ILE A 274 27.18 20.50 8.82
C ILE A 274 26.08 21.53 8.31
N ARG A 275 25.99 22.90 8.45
CA ARG A 275 24.95 23.80 7.76
C ARG A 275 25.35 25.06 6.92
N LEU A 276 24.65 25.23 5.77
CA LEU A 276 24.76 26.33 4.78
C LEU A 276 23.61 27.27 4.94
N ASN A 277 23.76 28.51 4.52
CA ASN A 277 22.71 29.20 3.79
C ASN A 277 23.02 29.10 2.30
N ASN A 278 22.07 28.72 1.47
CA ASN A 278 21.66 29.37 0.22
C ASN A 278 22.72 30.21 -0.52
N ASP A 279 23.19 31.29 0.11
CA ASP A 279 24.21 32.25 -0.34
C ASP A 279 25.65 31.73 -0.21
N CYS A 280 25.79 30.44 0.01
CA CYS A 280 26.98 29.69 0.39
C CYS A 280 27.78 30.18 1.62
N SER A 281 27.10 30.72 2.64
CA SER A 281 27.67 30.98 3.99
C SER A 281 27.47 29.84 5.01
N LEU A 282 28.47 29.60 5.87
CA LEU A 282 28.35 28.69 7.01
C LEU A 282 27.30 29.24 7.99
N ASP A 283 26.43 28.37 8.47
CA ASP A 283 25.21 28.63 9.25
C ASP A 283 25.50 28.71 10.78
N THR A 284 24.71 29.43 11.64
CA THR A 284 25.08 29.90 13.05
C THR A 284 24.35 29.68 14.50
N THR A 285 23.32 29.04 15.17
CA THR A 285 22.04 28.18 15.47
C THR A 285 21.72 26.59 15.58
N PHE A 286 22.29 25.61 14.83
CA PHE A 286 22.30 24.10 14.79
C PHE A 286 23.15 23.44 15.94
N LYS A 287 23.03 22.13 16.29
CA LYS A 287 23.69 21.54 17.52
C LYS A 287 24.14 20.03 17.52
N SER A 288 24.88 19.51 16.53
CA SER A 288 25.33 18.08 16.44
C SER A 288 26.74 17.82 15.88
N ASP A 289 27.60 18.84 15.89
CA ASP A 289 29.05 18.80 16.22
C ASP A 289 29.53 17.46 16.86
N LYS A 290 28.70 16.96 17.80
CA LYS A 290 28.56 15.67 18.49
C LYS A 290 28.69 14.32 17.76
N PHE A 291 28.18 14.12 16.54
CA PHE A 291 28.32 12.80 15.88
C PHE A 291 29.80 12.47 15.56
N ILE A 292 30.21 11.19 15.49
CA ILE A 292 31.56 10.78 15.03
C ILE A 292 31.50 9.56 13.87
N VAL A 293 31.59 9.50 11.52
CA VAL A 293 31.59 8.65 10.25
C VAL A 293 32.95 8.02 9.95
N TYR A 294 33.01 6.68 10.02
CA TYR A 294 34.25 5.89 9.96
C TYR A 294 34.33 5.15 8.63
N GLY A 295 35.50 5.22 7.99
CA GLY A 295 35.74 4.59 6.70
C GLY A 295 35.17 5.37 5.53
N ASP A 296 35.16 4.73 4.35
CA ASP A 296 34.85 5.33 3.06
C ASP A 296 34.26 4.25 2.12
N PRO A 297 33.05 4.42 1.55
CA PRO A 297 32.05 5.44 1.89
C PRO A 297 31.37 5.11 3.22
N SER A 298 31.03 6.15 3.99
CA SER A 298 30.49 6.00 5.35
C SER A 298 29.14 6.68 5.56
N ILE A 299 28.60 7.32 4.53
CA ILE A 299 27.15 7.42 4.30
C ILE A 299 26.81 6.68 3.01
N THR A 300 25.54 6.34 2.88
CA THR A 300 25.03 5.52 1.80
C THR A 300 23.78 6.12 1.17
N LYS A 301 22.99 6.88 1.95
CA LYS A 301 21.92 7.78 1.47
C LYS A 301 21.40 8.75 2.54
N ILE A 302 20.68 9.81 2.14
CA ILE A 302 19.81 10.78 2.89
C ILE A 302 18.35 10.78 2.25
N VAL A 303 17.25 11.37 2.76
CA VAL A 303 15.84 11.30 2.22
C VAL A 303 14.82 12.23 2.89
N VAL A 304 14.35 13.27 2.22
CA VAL A 304 13.50 14.27 2.91
C VAL A 304 12.02 14.14 2.53
N GLN A 305 11.28 13.48 3.40
CA GLN A 305 9.90 13.01 3.23
C GLN A 305 8.85 14.11 3.54
N PRO A 306 7.58 13.82 3.94
CA PRO A 306 6.58 14.81 4.41
C PRO A 306 5.79 14.66 5.81
N ASP A 307 6.41 14.77 7.02
CA ASP A 307 5.83 14.98 8.39
C ASP A 307 6.58 15.73 9.62
N GLY A 308 7.62 16.62 9.83
CA GLY A 308 8.65 17.58 9.27
C GLY A 308 10.17 17.32 9.21
N LYS A 309 10.77 16.66 8.17
CA LYS A 309 11.90 15.70 8.27
C LYS A 309 12.74 15.05 6.89
N ILE A 310 14.05 14.56 6.43
CA ILE A 310 15.55 13.92 6.66
C ILE A 310 15.98 12.53 5.96
N ILE A 311 15.52 11.29 6.28
CA ILE A 311 16.21 9.93 6.23
C ILE A 311 17.67 9.62 5.70
N MET A 312 18.70 9.39 6.56
CA MET A 312 20.04 8.75 6.29
C MET A 312 20.28 7.27 6.64
N SER A 313 21.33 6.71 6.02
CA SER A 313 21.98 5.43 6.37
C SER A 313 23.51 5.46 6.12
N GLY A 314 24.31 4.61 6.79
CA GLY A 314 25.79 4.52 6.65
C GLY A 314 26.56 3.86 7.82
N PHE A 315 27.85 4.18 8.04
CA PHE A 315 28.67 3.73 9.19
C PHE A 315 28.76 4.80 10.31
N LEU A 316 27.85 4.82 11.31
CA LEU A 316 27.48 6.07 12.02
C LEU A 316 27.50 6.05 13.58
N THR A 317 27.98 7.06 14.33
CA THR A 317 27.88 7.16 15.82
C THR A 317 27.45 8.54 16.40
N TYR A 318 26.52 8.60 17.38
CA TYR A 318 26.31 9.77 18.30
C TYR A 318 27.48 9.72 19.32
N GLU A 319 28.24 10.81 19.47
CA GLU A 319 29.43 10.99 20.33
C GLU A 319 30.29 9.73 20.55
N SER A 320 30.89 9.20 19.47
CA SER A 320 32.00 8.22 19.50
C SER A 320 31.70 6.82 20.06
N LEU A 321 30.46 6.50 20.46
CA LEU A 321 30.20 5.32 21.32
C LEU A 321 29.33 4.19 20.73
N LYS A 322 28.63 4.36 19.61
CA LYS A 322 27.88 3.25 18.98
C LYS A 322 27.74 3.37 17.47
N GLN A 323 28.14 2.33 16.74
CA GLN A 323 27.90 2.22 15.31
C GLN A 323 26.42 1.87 15.05
N LYS A 324 25.75 2.73 14.28
CA LYS A 324 24.36 2.67 13.83
C LYS A 324 24.37 2.74 12.31
N TYR A 325 23.39 2.11 11.69
CA TYR A 325 23.41 1.94 10.24
C TYR A 325 22.25 2.62 9.51
N ILE A 326 21.11 2.83 10.16
CA ILE A 326 20.03 3.77 9.75
C ILE A 326 19.49 4.42 11.02
N THR A 327 19.44 5.75 11.11
CA THR A 327 19.58 6.38 12.45
C THR A 327 19.17 7.84 12.50
N ARG A 328 18.03 8.13 13.11
CA ARG A 328 17.22 9.23 12.58
C ARG A 328 17.75 10.65 12.97
N LEU A 329 17.66 11.76 12.19
CA LEU A 329 17.82 13.20 12.61
C LEU A 329 16.47 13.94 12.55
N ASN A 330 16.32 15.11 13.18
CA ASN A 330 15.36 16.07 12.65
C ASN A 330 15.99 17.33 11.96
N SER A 331 15.31 18.48 11.80
CA SER A 331 15.62 19.54 10.82
C SER A 331 16.90 20.27 11.05
N ASP A 332 17.00 20.91 12.22
CA ASP A 332 18.22 21.31 12.90
C ASP A 332 19.19 20.15 13.18
N GLY A 333 19.13 19.06 12.40
CA GLY A 333 20.21 18.14 12.02
C GLY A 333 20.88 17.49 13.22
N THR A 334 20.17 17.51 14.33
CA THR A 334 20.52 16.83 15.54
C THR A 334 19.78 15.46 15.44
N GLN A 335 20.32 14.34 15.99
CA GLN A 335 19.67 13.00 15.94
C GLN A 335 18.33 12.93 16.66
N ASP A 336 17.32 12.65 15.88
CA ASP A 336 15.88 12.38 16.11
C ASP A 336 15.73 11.55 17.39
N THR A 337 14.59 11.48 18.10
CA THR A 337 14.52 10.57 19.28
C THR A 337 13.45 9.48 19.34
N THR A 338 12.43 9.42 18.48
CA THR A 338 11.39 8.34 18.24
C THR A 338 11.48 7.15 17.19
N PHE A 339 12.24 7.11 16.07
CA PHE A 339 12.62 6.00 15.15
C PHE A 339 12.96 4.88 16.04
N LYS A 340 12.08 3.89 16.07
CA LYS A 340 12.15 2.98 17.17
C LYS A 340 13.24 1.96 16.91
N ILE A 341 14.51 2.35 16.84
CA ILE A 341 15.56 1.55 16.20
C ILE A 341 16.29 0.55 17.05
N GLY A 342 16.64 0.87 18.28
CA GLY A 342 17.58 0.03 19.00
C GLY A 342 19.00 0.02 18.39
N THR A 343 19.66 -1.15 18.41
CA THR A 343 21.12 -1.31 18.23
C THR A 343 21.68 -0.88 16.86
N GLY A 344 21.56 -1.65 15.78
CA GLY A 344 21.90 -1.21 14.41
C GLY A 344 21.07 -1.94 13.37
N ALA A 345 20.98 -1.49 12.12
CA ALA A 345 20.87 -2.55 11.09
C ALA A 345 22.19 -3.30 11.12
N ASN A 346 22.29 -4.61 10.96
CA ASN A 346 23.44 -5.28 11.57
C ASN A 346 24.69 -4.90 10.81
N TYR A 347 24.70 -5.32 9.57
CA TYR A 347 25.58 -4.74 8.60
C TYR A 347 24.90 -3.52 7.96
N ILE A 348 25.58 -2.89 7.02
CA ILE A 348 25.25 -1.54 6.62
C ILE A 348 23.90 -1.40 5.88
N VAL A 349 22.91 -0.72 6.48
CA VAL A 349 21.83 -0.09 5.68
C VAL A 349 22.54 0.81 4.69
N GLN A 350 22.29 0.56 3.42
CA GLN A 350 22.87 1.36 2.38
C GLN A 350 21.80 2.37 1.82
N ASP A 351 20.48 2.21 2.10
CA ASP A 351 19.33 3.16 1.87
C ASP A 351 18.00 2.53 2.30
N PHE A 352 16.97 3.36 2.32
CA PHE A 352 15.59 3.12 2.67
C PHE A 352 14.71 4.14 1.90
N ALA A 353 13.38 3.96 1.75
CA ALA A 353 12.40 5.07 1.65
C ALA A 353 10.94 4.60 1.45
N LEU A 354 10.06 5.41 0.87
CA LEU A 354 8.71 5.67 1.38
C LEU A 354 7.57 5.04 0.62
N PHE A 355 6.43 4.88 1.27
CA PHE A 355 5.11 4.64 0.67
C PHE A 355 4.28 5.92 0.75
N ASP A 356 3.20 5.98 -0.03
CA ASP A 356 2.13 6.98 0.13
C ASP A 356 1.39 6.81 1.47
N SER A 357 1.29 5.58 2.01
CA SER A 357 0.86 5.31 3.40
C SER A 357 1.88 5.73 4.49
N GLY A 358 2.91 6.51 4.13
CA GLY A 358 3.93 7.04 5.03
C GLY A 358 4.98 6.02 5.50
N LYS A 359 4.75 4.73 5.24
CA LYS A 359 5.68 3.62 5.51
C LYS A 359 7.05 3.84 4.85
N ILE A 360 8.12 3.22 5.36
CA ILE A 360 9.51 3.45 4.93
C ILE A 360 10.21 2.09 4.74
N LEU A 361 10.11 1.46 3.58
CA LEU A 361 10.99 0.32 3.22
C LEU A 361 12.47 0.63 3.58
N VAL A 362 13.24 -0.35 4.10
CA VAL A 362 14.68 -0.24 4.47
C VAL A 362 15.48 -1.44 4.00
N ALA A 363 16.71 -1.21 3.55
CA ALA A 363 17.57 -2.28 3.07
C ALA A 363 19.07 -1.95 3.09
N GLY A 364 19.87 -3.00 2.98
CA GLY A 364 21.30 -2.98 3.22
C GLY A 364 21.77 -4.27 3.86
N SER A 365 23.08 -4.40 4.06
CA SER A 365 23.84 -5.67 4.05
C SER A 365 23.48 -6.69 5.16
N PHE A 366 22.40 -6.46 5.88
CA PHE A 366 22.09 -6.80 7.25
C PHE A 366 21.24 -8.08 7.47
N ASP A 367 21.82 -9.26 7.70
CA ASP A 367 21.15 -10.56 8.00
C ASP A 367 19.83 -10.50 8.71
N LEU A 368 19.92 -9.90 9.87
CA LEU A 368 18.85 -9.80 10.80
C LEU A 368 18.06 -8.53 10.42
N PHE A 369 17.38 -7.95 11.39
CA PHE A 369 16.82 -6.60 11.59
C PHE A 369 15.78 -7.06 12.57
N ASN A 370 16.24 -7.19 13.80
CA ASN A 370 15.39 -7.42 14.94
C ASN A 370 16.23 -7.88 16.17
N GLY A 371 17.52 -8.15 16.00
CA GLY A 371 18.03 -9.48 16.39
C GLY A 371 17.31 -10.65 15.69
N LEU A 372 16.60 -10.37 14.59
CA LEU A 372 15.69 -11.30 13.91
C LEU A 372 15.98 -11.34 12.43
N THR A 373 15.93 -12.51 11.81
CA THR A 373 16.09 -12.61 10.37
C THR A 373 14.87 -12.06 9.68
N VAL A 374 14.97 -10.81 9.24
CA VAL A 374 14.10 -10.27 8.18
C VAL A 374 14.78 -10.39 6.83
N SER A 375 16.07 -10.72 6.81
CA SER A 375 16.80 -10.94 5.57
C SER A 375 16.78 -9.67 4.77
N LYS A 376 17.33 -8.69 5.47
CA LYS A 376 18.07 -7.57 4.93
C LYS A 376 17.28 -6.59 4.03
N VAL A 377 15.98 -6.85 3.81
CA VAL A 377 14.91 -5.83 3.68
C VAL A 377 13.89 -5.99 4.77
N LEU A 378 13.13 -4.92 4.87
CA LEU A 378 11.84 -4.89 5.50
C LEU A 378 11.10 -3.60 5.13
N VAL A 379 9.78 -3.62 5.15
CA VAL A 379 8.98 -2.39 5.11
C VAL A 379 9.01 -1.75 6.47
N LEU A 380 9.69 -0.65 6.75
CA LEU A 380 9.31 0.04 7.97
C LEU A 380 7.90 0.63 7.81
N ASN A 381 7.19 0.94 8.89
CA ASN A 381 6.19 2.00 8.85
C ASN A 381 6.83 3.40 8.95
N SER A 382 5.97 4.42 8.93
CA SER A 382 6.35 5.81 9.09
C SER A 382 7.17 6.06 10.33
N ASP A 383 7.05 5.22 11.38
CA ASP A 383 7.72 5.30 12.67
C ASP A 383 9.04 4.49 12.81
N GLY A 384 9.56 4.00 11.67
CA GLY A 384 10.99 3.74 11.60
C GLY A 384 11.46 2.30 11.71
N THR A 385 10.54 1.38 11.50
CA THR A 385 10.51 -0.01 11.98
C THR A 385 9.56 -0.94 11.17
N LYS A 386 9.92 -2.21 10.86
CA LYS A 386 9.24 -3.25 10.03
C LYS A 386 7.78 -3.53 10.33
N ASP A 387 6.93 -3.08 9.43
CA ASP A 387 5.58 -3.52 9.22
C ASP A 387 5.54 -5.04 9.10
N SER A 388 4.93 -5.70 10.08
CA SER A 388 4.89 -7.16 10.08
C SER A 388 3.90 -7.74 9.09
N THR A 389 3.08 -6.94 8.42
CA THR A 389 2.39 -7.50 7.26
C THR A 389 3.48 -8.05 6.35
N PHE A 390 4.61 -7.32 6.18
CA PHE A 390 5.81 -7.70 5.42
C PHE A 390 6.38 -9.09 5.74
N ASN A 391 5.85 -10.06 5.01
CA ASN A 391 5.98 -11.50 5.08
C ASN A 391 7.06 -11.99 4.12
N ASN A 392 8.29 -12.07 4.61
CA ASN A 392 9.39 -12.76 3.94
C ASN A 392 9.66 -14.17 4.51
N GLN A 393 8.77 -14.70 5.36
CA GLN A 393 9.07 -15.59 6.51
C GLN A 393 9.97 -16.83 6.31
N PHE A 394 10.02 -17.50 5.15
CA PHE A 394 10.46 -18.92 5.11
C PHE A 394 11.87 -19.20 4.59
N VAL A 395 12.38 -18.41 3.65
CA VAL A 395 13.84 -18.28 3.41
C VAL A 395 14.19 -16.82 3.21
N GLY A 396 13.25 -16.00 2.72
CA GLY A 396 13.55 -14.75 2.09
C GLY A 396 14.74 -14.95 1.17
N PHE A 397 15.77 -14.16 1.32
CA PHE A 397 16.92 -14.22 0.44
C PHE A 397 18.06 -15.08 1.04
N ASP A 398 19.21 -15.34 0.36
CA ASP A 398 20.06 -16.52 0.72
C ASP A 398 21.62 -16.38 0.83
N SER A 399 22.27 -15.24 0.53
CA SER A 399 23.60 -14.78 1.09
C SER A 399 24.04 -13.43 0.47
N GLY A 400 25.32 -13.03 0.46
CA GLY A 400 25.87 -11.81 -0.18
C GLY A 400 25.87 -10.52 0.69
N HIS A 401 26.17 -9.35 0.09
CA HIS A 401 26.11 -7.98 0.69
C HIS A 401 25.14 -7.12 -0.09
N VAL A 402 24.72 -5.95 0.41
CA VAL A 402 23.67 -5.22 -0.29
C VAL A 402 23.48 -3.76 0.12
N SER A 403 22.74 -3.08 -0.73
CA SER A 403 22.43 -1.66 -0.74
C SER A 403 21.13 -1.11 0.04
N VAL A 404 19.94 -0.81 -0.52
CA VAL A 404 19.26 0.52 -0.47
C VAL A 404 17.63 0.50 -0.44
N VAL A 405 16.62 1.46 -0.53
CA VAL A 405 15.12 1.26 -0.91
C VAL A 405 14.01 2.46 -1.12
N THR A 406 12.64 2.25 -1.40
CA THR A 406 11.30 3.07 -1.50
C THR A 406 10.03 2.44 -2.25
N VAL A 407 8.75 2.84 -2.05
CA VAL A 407 7.44 2.25 -2.52
C VAL A 407 6.33 3.19 -3.12
N LEU A 408 5.45 2.70 -4.02
CA LEU A 408 4.65 3.49 -5.02
C LEU A 408 3.10 3.51 -4.95
N PRO A 409 2.40 4.29 -5.83
CA PRO A 409 0.97 4.33 -6.16
C PRO A 409 0.08 3.07 -6.19
N ASN A 410 0.55 1.82 -6.03
CA ASN A 410 -0.29 0.76 -5.43
C ASN A 410 0.45 -0.25 -4.52
N GLU A 411 1.47 0.26 -3.81
CA GLU A 411 2.03 -0.14 -2.49
C GLU A 411 2.86 -1.43 -2.31
N LYS A 412 2.95 -2.25 -3.34
CA LYS A 412 3.57 -3.59 -3.37
C LYS A 412 5.11 -3.79 -3.25
N ILE A 413 5.81 -3.20 -2.25
CA ILE A 413 7.29 -3.23 -1.88
C ILE A 413 8.38 -3.38 -2.95
N MET A 414 9.48 -2.60 -2.91
CA MET A 414 10.44 -2.44 -4.04
C MET A 414 11.96 -2.87 -3.83
N VAL A 415 12.47 -3.57 -2.75
CA VAL A 415 13.78 -4.38 -2.52
C VAL A 415 14.91 -4.35 -3.58
N SER A 416 16.22 -4.57 -3.35
CA SER A 416 17.30 -4.72 -4.38
C SER A 416 18.40 -5.83 -4.10
N GLY A 417 19.55 -6.09 -4.78
CA GLY A 417 20.81 -6.55 -4.08
C GLY A 417 21.89 -7.61 -4.52
N LYS A 418 22.23 -8.59 -3.65
CA LYS A 418 23.29 -9.67 -3.71
C LYS A 418 23.08 -10.73 -2.56
N PHE A 419 22.77 -12.06 -2.68
CA PHE A 419 21.53 -13.01 -2.65
C PHE A 419 20.82 -13.78 -3.86
N TYR A 420 21.11 -15.06 -4.13
CA TYR A 420 20.75 -15.88 -5.33
C TYR A 420 19.26 -16.25 -5.34
N GLY A 421 18.71 -16.44 -4.15
CA GLY A 421 17.41 -17.00 -3.84
C GLY A 421 16.45 -15.93 -3.37
N TYR A 422 15.16 -16.08 -3.69
CA TYR A 422 14.12 -15.55 -2.81
C TYR A 422 13.11 -16.66 -2.57
N ASN A 423 12.84 -16.98 -1.31
CA ASN A 423 12.05 -18.13 -0.88
C ASN A 423 12.44 -19.41 -1.67
N GLY A 424 13.75 -19.64 -1.81
CA GLY A 424 14.33 -20.78 -2.55
C GLY A 424 14.45 -20.61 -4.06
N VAL A 425 13.79 -19.64 -4.69
CA VAL A 425 13.78 -19.51 -6.17
C VAL A 425 15.02 -18.77 -6.66
N SER A 426 15.81 -19.42 -7.54
CA SER A 426 17.03 -18.86 -8.16
C SER A 426 16.68 -17.79 -9.21
N ASN A 427 16.30 -16.65 -8.65
CA ASN A 427 15.98 -15.39 -9.29
C ASN A 427 17.12 -14.38 -9.05
N PRO A 428 18.39 -14.71 -9.30
CA PRO A 428 19.50 -14.14 -8.56
C PRO A 428 19.90 -12.78 -9.06
N GLY A 429 18.99 -11.82 -8.98
CA GLY A 429 19.47 -10.57 -8.49
C GLY A 429 18.89 -9.24 -8.94
N PHE A 430 17.70 -9.23 -9.52
CA PHE A 430 16.70 -8.18 -9.52
C PHE A 430 15.33 -8.78 -9.04
N ILE A 431 14.30 -8.05 -8.56
CA ILE A 431 12.99 -8.68 -8.18
C ILE A 431 11.80 -7.75 -8.54
N ARG A 432 10.53 -8.10 -8.29
CA ARG A 432 9.41 -7.19 -7.89
C ARG A 432 8.65 -7.94 -6.78
N LEU A 433 8.15 -7.30 -5.71
CA LEU A 433 7.46 -8.02 -4.61
C LEU A 433 6.50 -7.12 -3.82
N ASN A 434 5.19 -7.24 -4.10
CA ASN A 434 4.17 -7.46 -3.06
C ASN A 434 4.09 -6.56 -1.81
N SER A 435 2.92 -6.03 -1.47
CA SER A 435 2.73 -5.13 -0.30
C SER A 435 2.99 -5.79 1.07
N ASP A 436 3.27 -7.10 1.06
CA ASP A 436 4.05 -7.79 2.09
C ASP A 436 5.25 -8.69 1.67
N GLY A 437 5.47 -9.05 0.40
CA GLY A 437 6.67 -9.81 0.02
C GLY A 437 6.56 -11.31 -0.38
N THR A 438 5.50 -11.86 -1.00
CA THR A 438 5.43 -13.30 -1.47
C THR A 438 5.39 -13.58 -3.02
N GLN A 439 4.69 -14.60 -3.60
CA GLN A 439 5.05 -15.29 -4.92
C GLN A 439 4.28 -15.11 -6.30
N ASP A 440 3.65 -16.13 -6.99
CA ASP A 440 3.52 -16.13 -8.52
C ASP A 440 2.18 -16.44 -9.36
N GLN A 441 1.51 -15.46 -10.06
CA GLN A 441 0.58 -15.50 -11.28
C GLN A 441 0.50 -14.34 -12.41
N SER A 442 0.97 -13.04 -12.36
CA SER A 442 1.50 -12.23 -13.55
C SER A 442 3.01 -11.64 -13.79
N LEU A 443 4.25 -12.17 -13.44
CA LEU A 443 5.72 -12.12 -13.92
C LEU A 443 6.37 -13.26 -14.82
N THR A 444 7.34 -13.08 -15.75
CA THR A 444 8.24 -14.21 -16.20
C THR A 444 9.47 -13.81 -17.05
N PHE A 445 10.69 -14.15 -16.60
CA PHE A 445 11.91 -13.66 -17.28
C PHE A 445 12.31 -14.16 -18.64
N GLY A 446 11.79 -15.27 -19.13
CA GLY A 446 12.44 -15.90 -20.29
C GLY A 446 13.84 -16.47 -19.97
N GLY A 447 14.19 -16.62 -18.68
CA GLY A 447 14.97 -17.76 -18.21
C GLY A 447 16.32 -17.53 -17.50
N LEU A 448 17.06 -16.44 -17.75
CA LEU A 448 18.42 -16.30 -17.18
C LEU A 448 18.80 -14.85 -16.80
N LYS A 449 20.08 -14.67 -16.43
CA LYS A 449 20.45 -13.98 -15.20
C LYS A 449 21.32 -12.73 -15.34
N SER A 450 20.98 -11.65 -14.64
CA SER A 450 21.93 -10.73 -13.97
C SER A 450 22.30 -9.31 -14.38
N PHE A 451 21.80 -8.30 -13.68
CA PHE A 451 22.41 -6.97 -13.52
C PHE A 451 24.00 -7.01 -13.48
N ALA A 452 24.69 -6.56 -14.55
CA ALA A 452 26.14 -6.72 -14.82
C ALA A 452 27.18 -5.58 -15.25
N SER A 453 28.49 -5.84 -15.18
CA SER A 453 29.69 -5.02 -15.40
C SER A 453 30.79 -5.88 -16.09
N SER A 454 32.05 -5.79 -15.67
CA SER A 454 33.16 -6.61 -16.20
C SER A 454 34.27 -6.86 -15.16
N SER A 455 33.99 -6.72 -13.86
CA SER A 455 35.02 -6.62 -12.80
C SER A 455 34.67 -7.45 -11.55
N SER A 456 33.53 -7.18 -10.94
CA SER A 456 32.77 -8.18 -10.19
C SER A 456 31.65 -8.68 -11.12
N PRO A 457 31.21 -9.93 -10.94
CA PRO A 457 29.82 -10.18 -11.26
C PRO A 457 28.65 -9.60 -10.41
N PHE A 458 28.60 -9.29 -9.10
CA PHE A 458 27.39 -8.67 -8.47
C PHE A 458 27.70 -7.56 -7.38
N ASP A 459 26.68 -6.79 -6.92
CA ASP A 459 26.55 -5.56 -6.05
C ASP A 459 27.73 -4.85 -5.34
N ASN A 460 27.56 -3.60 -4.85
CA ASN A 460 27.00 -2.37 -5.48
C ASN A 460 25.48 -2.13 -5.82
N ILE A 461 24.79 -1.02 -5.42
CA ILE A 461 23.57 -0.38 -6.08
C ILE A 461 23.01 0.89 -5.40
N SER A 462 22.38 1.85 -6.14
CA SER A 462 22.27 3.22 -5.59
C SER A 462 21.20 4.35 -5.96
N SER A 463 20.10 4.26 -6.78
CA SER A 463 18.84 5.15 -6.88
C SER A 463 17.56 4.47 -7.49
N ILE A 464 16.26 4.71 -7.11
CA ILE A 464 14.98 4.40 -7.90
C ILE A 464 13.97 5.63 -7.89
N VAL A 465 12.90 6.00 -8.70
CA VAL A 465 11.85 7.10 -8.35
C VAL A 465 10.71 7.54 -9.33
N ALA A 466 9.45 7.34 -8.95
CA ALA A 466 8.16 7.93 -9.42
C ALA A 466 8.05 8.68 -10.73
N GLN A 467 7.18 8.33 -11.69
CA GLN A 467 6.80 9.18 -12.83
C GLN A 467 5.53 8.73 -13.62
N THR A 468 4.38 9.32 -13.30
CA THR A 468 3.13 9.42 -14.10
C THR A 468 2.46 8.19 -14.78
N ASP A 469 2.91 7.60 -15.91
CA ASP A 469 1.97 6.96 -16.87
C ASP A 469 1.80 5.42 -16.85
N GLY A 470 2.38 4.71 -15.91
CA GLY A 470 2.27 3.23 -15.86
C GLY A 470 3.46 2.49 -16.48
N LYS A 471 4.52 3.19 -16.85
CA LYS A 471 5.86 2.60 -16.96
C LYS A 471 6.92 3.66 -16.57
N PHE A 472 8.16 3.29 -16.24
CA PHE A 472 8.94 4.11 -15.29
C PHE A 472 10.45 3.76 -15.07
N VAL A 473 11.49 4.48 -15.55
CA VAL A 473 13.02 4.40 -15.37
C VAL A 473 13.76 3.58 -14.26
N VAL A 474 15.09 3.49 -14.26
CA VAL A 474 16.06 2.69 -13.46
C VAL A 474 17.50 3.30 -13.84
N GLY A 475 18.75 2.82 -13.61
CA GLY A 475 20.01 3.52 -14.02
C GLY A 475 21.26 3.49 -13.13
N GLY A 476 22.41 2.89 -13.52
CA GLY A 476 23.54 2.69 -12.59
C GLY A 476 24.99 2.53 -13.10
N ASP A 477 26.00 2.03 -12.34
CA ASP A 477 27.31 1.48 -12.82
C ASP A 477 27.41 -0.03 -13.04
N PHE A 478 27.46 -0.37 -14.31
CA PHE A 478 27.22 -1.67 -14.84
C PHE A 478 26.99 -1.74 -16.36
N SER A 479 27.93 -1.90 -17.28
CA SER A 479 27.64 -1.53 -18.69
C SER A 479 26.71 -2.50 -19.25
N THR A 480 26.35 -3.63 -18.56
CA THR A 480 25.71 -4.97 -18.85
C THR A 480 24.28 -5.31 -18.30
N TYR A 481 23.14 -4.80 -18.80
CA TYR A 481 21.85 -5.50 -19.06
C TYR A 481 22.02 -6.57 -20.17
N ASN A 482 21.44 -7.82 -20.20
CA ASN A 482 21.37 -9.21 -20.91
C ASN A 482 21.87 -9.89 -22.35
N GLY A 483 22.94 -9.57 -23.11
CA GLY A 483 23.27 -9.65 -24.62
C GLY A 483 23.72 -8.58 -25.80
N ILE A 484 23.54 -7.27 -26.30
CA ILE A 484 22.95 -5.82 -26.34
C ILE A 484 23.75 -4.49 -25.89
N THR A 485 25.06 -4.35 -25.59
CA THR A 485 25.85 -3.16 -24.97
C THR A 485 25.23 -1.89 -24.20
N THR A 486 25.68 -1.31 -23.01
CA THR A 486 25.19 0.02 -22.40
C THR A 486 25.99 0.93 -21.34
N TYR A 487 26.52 2.14 -21.56
CA TYR A 487 27.22 3.00 -20.55
C TYR A 487 26.28 3.93 -19.66
N ARG A 488 25.62 3.38 -18.64
CA ARG A 488 24.76 3.89 -17.50
C ARG A 488 23.20 4.00 -17.53
N ILE A 489 22.42 4.00 -18.64
CA ILE A 489 20.91 3.96 -18.56
C ILE A 489 20.16 3.02 -19.65
N VAL A 490 19.16 2.10 -19.35
CA VAL A 490 18.20 1.25 -20.17
C VAL A 490 16.85 0.79 -19.55
N ARG A 491 15.74 1.32 -20.11
CA ARG A 491 14.39 1.84 -19.70
C ARG A 491 13.18 0.85 -19.59
N LEU A 492 13.06 -0.28 -18.82
CA LEU A 492 12.02 -1.40 -18.71
C LEU A 492 10.49 -1.23 -18.38
N ASN A 493 9.66 -2.19 -18.76
CA ASN A 493 8.20 -2.04 -18.64
C ASN A 493 7.73 -2.20 -17.20
N TYR A 494 6.49 -1.79 -16.93
CA TYR A 494 5.69 -2.44 -15.89
C TYR A 494 5.95 -3.94 -15.80
N ASP A 495 6.07 -4.57 -16.99
CA ASP A 495 6.44 -5.90 -17.54
C ASP A 495 7.94 -6.15 -17.96
N GLY A 496 8.93 -5.27 -17.72
CA GLY A 496 10.37 -5.64 -17.69
C GLY A 496 11.24 -5.70 -18.98
N THR A 497 10.68 -5.69 -20.20
CA THR A 497 11.35 -5.82 -21.54
C THR A 497 11.91 -4.53 -22.20
N ARG A 498 12.32 -4.41 -23.52
CA ARG A 498 13.09 -3.23 -24.14
C ARG A 498 12.29 -2.17 -25.07
N ASP A 499 12.25 -0.78 -24.94
CA ASP A 499 11.24 0.36 -25.22
C ASP A 499 11.69 1.43 -26.23
N SER A 500 11.14 1.62 -27.40
CA SER A 500 11.91 2.40 -28.40
C SER A 500 12.33 3.88 -28.06
N SER A 501 11.50 4.77 -27.49
CA SER A 501 11.69 6.26 -27.57
C SER A 501 12.66 7.10 -26.64
N PHE A 502 13.73 6.59 -26.00
CA PHE A 502 14.73 7.32 -25.14
C PHE A 502 16.10 6.79 -25.46
N VAL A 503 17.18 7.55 -25.26
CA VAL A 503 18.34 7.49 -26.14
C VAL A 503 19.52 8.39 -25.68
N ILE A 504 20.68 7.81 -25.34
CA ILE A 504 21.55 8.42 -24.31
C ILE A 504 23.09 8.35 -24.55
N GLY A 505 23.60 7.73 -25.63
CA GLY A 505 24.84 8.19 -26.31
C GLY A 505 26.14 7.36 -26.41
N THR A 506 27.06 7.68 -25.53
CA THR A 506 27.93 6.74 -24.80
C THR A 506 27.98 7.21 -23.35
N GLY A 507 27.67 8.49 -23.09
CA GLY A 507 27.13 8.98 -21.84
C GLY A 507 28.03 8.66 -20.69
N PHE A 508 27.58 7.95 -19.65
CA PHE A 508 27.93 8.13 -18.23
C PHE A 508 29.28 7.55 -17.79
N ASN A 509 29.95 8.02 -16.70
CA ASN A 509 31.27 7.49 -16.28
C ASN A 509 31.64 7.37 -14.80
N SER A 510 31.04 8.08 -13.83
CA SER A 510 31.55 8.11 -12.42
C SER A 510 30.33 8.10 -11.43
N ARG A 511 30.16 7.39 -10.24
CA ARG A 511 29.11 6.46 -9.53
C ARG A 511 27.68 6.83 -9.07
N VAL A 512 26.59 6.25 -9.63
CA VAL A 512 25.17 6.71 -9.48
C VAL A 512 24.72 6.56 -8.05
N GLU A 513 24.05 7.57 -7.50
CA GLU A 513 23.47 7.43 -6.16
C GLU A 513 22.16 8.17 -5.89
N LYS A 514 21.64 8.93 -6.85
CA LYS A 514 20.28 9.45 -6.73
C LYS A 514 19.65 9.61 -8.11
N LEU A 515 18.40 10.05 -8.19
CA LEU A 515 17.48 10.47 -9.29
C LEU A 515 16.16 10.97 -8.40
N ILE A 516 15.16 11.91 -8.68
CA ILE A 516 13.73 12.10 -8.01
C ILE A 516 12.57 12.82 -8.78
N LEU A 517 11.25 12.56 -8.59
CA LEU A 517 10.14 13.11 -9.41
C LEU A 517 9.71 14.55 -9.21
N LEU A 518 9.30 15.19 -10.34
CA LEU A 518 8.45 16.37 -10.34
C LEU A 518 7.19 16.36 -11.23
N PRO A 519 6.20 17.23 -10.90
CA PRO A 519 4.78 17.03 -11.26
C PRO A 519 4.42 17.30 -12.73
N ASP A 520 5.19 18.17 -13.39
CA ASP A 520 5.25 18.37 -14.84
C ASP A 520 5.78 17.13 -15.59
N GLY A 521 6.15 16.10 -14.83
CA GLY A 521 6.21 14.73 -15.26
C GLY A 521 7.55 14.41 -15.87
N LYS A 522 8.68 14.90 -15.32
CA LYS A 522 10.09 14.52 -15.59
C LYS A 522 10.87 14.59 -14.21
N VAL A 523 12.02 13.93 -13.95
CA VAL A 523 12.54 13.59 -12.55
C VAL A 523 13.55 14.60 -11.84
N VAL A 524 14.88 14.38 -11.51
CA VAL A 524 15.99 15.38 -11.06
C VAL A 524 17.50 14.87 -11.02
N VAL A 525 18.60 15.35 -11.75
CA VAL A 525 19.82 14.54 -12.28
C VAL A 525 21.26 14.45 -11.69
N GLY A 526 21.62 14.94 -10.53
CA GLY A 526 22.93 14.78 -9.89
C GLY A 526 23.73 13.50 -9.63
N GLY A 527 25.05 13.67 -9.87
CA GLY A 527 26.11 13.06 -9.11
C GLY A 527 27.47 13.00 -9.83
N THR A 528 28.28 11.94 -9.66
CA THR A 528 29.77 11.83 -9.81
C THR A 528 30.48 12.33 -11.07
N PHE A 529 29.88 13.01 -12.04
CA PHE A 529 29.98 12.42 -13.36
C PHE A 529 30.65 13.43 -14.40
N THR A 530 31.40 13.06 -15.46
CA THR A 530 32.17 13.96 -16.38
C THR A 530 31.91 14.25 -17.93
N SER A 531 30.76 13.93 -18.57
CA SER A 531 30.33 13.86 -20.04
C SER A 531 29.05 13.12 -20.60
N TYR A 532 28.07 13.80 -21.19
CA TYR A 532 26.98 13.20 -21.99
C TYR A 532 26.92 13.70 -23.44
N LYS A 533 26.84 12.78 -24.41
CA LYS A 533 27.14 12.91 -25.87
C LYS A 533 28.15 13.97 -26.34
N GLY A 534 28.33 15.19 -25.80
CA GLY A 534 29.34 16.18 -26.21
C GLY A 534 28.93 17.66 -26.09
N VAL A 535 28.88 18.21 -24.86
CA VAL A 535 28.25 19.49 -24.42
C VAL A 535 28.59 19.76 -22.92
N SER A 536 29.44 20.66 -22.46
CA SER A 536 29.98 20.56 -21.07
C SER A 536 29.09 20.92 -19.87
N CYS A 537 28.81 20.01 -18.93
CA CYS A 537 28.26 20.27 -17.59
C CYS A 537 28.88 19.32 -16.57
N PRO A 538 29.58 19.74 -15.52
CA PRO A 538 30.11 18.37 -14.24
C PRO A 538 29.23 17.17 -13.75
N GLY A 539 28.19 16.71 -14.50
CA GLY A 539 27.25 15.63 -14.12
C GLY A 539 25.85 15.98 -13.54
N LEU A 540 25.02 16.76 -14.27
CA LEU A 540 23.52 16.93 -14.30
C LEU A 540 22.87 18.03 -15.20
N VAL A 541 21.57 17.83 -15.47
CA VAL A 541 20.45 18.72 -15.83
C VAL A 541 19.10 17.99 -15.56
N ARG A 542 18.28 17.57 -16.53
CA ARG A 542 16.89 17.04 -16.45
C ARG A 542 16.91 15.52 -16.88
N LEU A 543 15.82 14.71 -16.92
CA LEU A 543 15.51 13.68 -17.97
C LEU A 543 13.99 13.37 -18.19
N ASN A 544 13.54 13.31 -19.47
CA ASN A 544 12.18 13.73 -19.95
C ASN A 544 11.08 12.66 -19.79
N SER A 545 10.02 12.74 -20.60
CA SER A 545 9.40 11.58 -21.25
C SER A 545 10.36 10.94 -22.26
N ASP A 546 10.55 11.52 -23.43
CA ASP A 546 11.46 11.00 -24.45
C ASP A 546 12.96 11.05 -24.07
N GLY A 547 13.35 12.03 -23.25
CA GLY A 547 14.70 12.36 -22.76
C GLY A 547 15.30 13.70 -23.26
N SER A 548 14.63 14.47 -24.14
CA SER A 548 15.17 15.65 -24.88
C SER A 548 15.56 16.72 -23.91
N LEU A 549 16.60 17.56 -24.10
CA LEU A 549 17.27 18.42 -23.10
C LEU A 549 16.87 19.91 -22.95
N ASP A 550 17.16 20.46 -21.77
CA ASP A 550 16.81 21.71 -21.14
C ASP A 550 17.89 22.75 -21.06
N SER A 551 18.13 23.29 -22.22
CA SER A 551 17.93 24.73 -22.39
C SER A 551 17.14 25.48 -21.29
N THR A 552 15.98 25.00 -20.79
CA THR A 552 15.14 25.78 -19.85
C THR A 552 15.45 25.65 -18.36
N PHE A 553 16.03 24.55 -17.87
CA PHE A 553 16.19 24.32 -16.43
C PHE A 553 17.64 24.30 -16.04
N LYS A 554 17.89 25.28 -15.19
CA LYS A 554 18.93 26.21 -15.58
C LYS A 554 19.96 26.20 -14.48
N SER A 555 20.72 25.11 -14.53
CA SER A 555 21.63 24.62 -13.54
C SER A 555 23.09 25.11 -13.73
N SER A 556 23.80 25.74 -12.74
CA SER A 556 25.15 25.25 -12.33
C SER A 556 25.88 25.57 -10.96
N TRP A 557 27.25 25.74 -10.90
CA TRP A 557 28.27 25.70 -9.77
C TRP A 557 29.52 26.70 -9.61
N ILE A 558 29.47 27.76 -8.75
CA ILE A 558 30.11 29.08 -8.50
C ILE A 558 31.46 28.98 -7.82
N GLY A 559 32.48 29.53 -8.45
CA GLY A 559 33.81 29.64 -7.86
C GLY A 559 34.69 28.47 -8.22
N THR A 560 34.51 27.88 -9.40
CA THR A 560 35.37 26.81 -9.90
C THR A 560 36.79 27.32 -10.17
N SER A 561 37.75 26.60 -9.60
CA SER A 561 39.15 26.46 -10.02
C SER A 561 39.71 25.25 -9.23
N GLU A 562 40.91 24.78 -9.53
CA GLU A 562 41.03 23.69 -10.50
C GLU A 562 40.42 22.30 -10.11
N GLY A 563 39.48 22.17 -9.15
CA GLY A 563 38.98 20.83 -8.80
C GLY A 563 38.20 20.52 -7.51
N GLN A 564 38.68 19.51 -6.74
CA GLN A 564 38.08 18.54 -5.78
C GLN A 564 37.25 17.39 -6.36
N ILE A 565 37.18 16.17 -5.82
CA ILE A 565 36.37 15.09 -6.44
C ILE A 565 35.05 14.87 -5.64
N ILE A 566 33.85 15.44 -5.99
CA ILE A 566 32.58 15.55 -5.14
C ILE A 566 31.98 14.22 -4.59
N PHE A 567 30.70 14.12 -4.11
CA PHE A 567 30.18 12.81 -3.58
C PHE A 567 28.62 12.36 -3.47
N ILE A 568 27.51 12.85 -4.12
CA ILE A 568 26.00 12.54 -4.14
C ILE A 568 25.39 11.33 -3.48
N ASN A 569 24.09 11.46 -3.15
CA ASN A 569 23.26 10.34 -2.68
C ASN A 569 21.76 10.59 -2.39
N ASP A 570 21.17 11.78 -2.49
CA ASP A 570 19.71 11.97 -2.35
C ASP A 570 19.13 13.31 -2.86
N ILE A 571 17.82 13.33 -3.20
CA ILE A 571 16.91 14.37 -3.74
C ILE A 571 15.48 14.02 -3.37
N TYR A 572 14.58 15.01 -3.34
CA TYR A 572 13.14 14.87 -3.16
C TYR A 572 12.39 16.10 -3.72
N ASN A 573 11.05 16.16 -3.66
CA ASN A 573 10.20 17.29 -4.09
C ASN A 573 9.26 17.82 -2.96
N LEU A 574 9.04 19.14 -2.87
CA LEU A 574 8.34 19.92 -1.82
C LEU A 574 6.94 20.32 -2.28
N PRO A 575 5.95 20.50 -1.37
CA PRO A 575 4.62 20.97 -1.73
C PRO A 575 4.54 22.32 -2.47
N ASP A 576 5.55 23.19 -2.42
CA ASP A 576 5.57 24.48 -3.15
C ASP A 576 6.20 24.42 -4.55
N GLY A 577 6.39 23.21 -5.10
CA GLY A 577 7.00 22.98 -6.42
C GLY A 577 8.52 23.09 -6.44
N LYS A 578 9.13 23.22 -5.26
CA LYS A 578 10.57 23.23 -5.05
C LYS A 578 11.02 21.82 -4.57
N ILE A 579 12.31 21.56 -4.36
CA ILE A 579 13.03 20.27 -4.50
C ILE A 579 14.19 20.28 -3.51
N LEU A 580 14.51 19.12 -2.97
CA LEU A 580 15.30 19.04 -1.77
C LEU A 580 16.84 19.07 -2.18
N VAL A 581 17.82 19.75 -1.51
CA VAL A 581 19.33 19.60 -1.68
C VAL A 581 20.22 19.77 -0.41
N ALA A 582 20.79 18.67 0.04
CA ALA A 582 21.31 18.35 1.35
C ALA A 582 22.49 17.33 1.27
N GLY A 583 23.69 17.78 0.92
CA GLY A 583 24.88 17.04 0.54
C GLY A 583 26.28 17.68 0.73
N TYR A 584 27.38 16.98 0.51
CA TYR A 584 28.71 17.54 0.20
C TYR A 584 28.75 18.59 -0.93
N PHE A 585 28.28 19.78 -0.62
CA PHE A 585 28.63 20.99 -1.35
C PHE A 585 29.70 21.77 -0.52
N LYS A 586 29.83 23.11 -0.62
CA LYS A 586 30.74 23.88 0.25
C LYS A 586 30.06 24.63 1.37
N ASN A 587 30.84 24.74 2.44
CA ASN A 587 30.81 25.67 3.55
C ASN A 587 30.52 25.13 4.95
N ASN A 588 30.66 23.82 5.16
CA ASN A 588 30.28 23.08 6.37
C ASN A 588 28.76 23.04 6.62
N VAL A 589 27.97 22.18 5.97
CA VAL A 589 26.83 22.71 5.18
C VAL A 589 25.54 21.79 5.08
N SER A 590 24.20 22.23 4.94
CA SER A 590 22.85 21.46 5.20
C SER A 590 21.53 21.31 4.29
N PHE A 591 20.57 22.23 3.99
CA PHE A 591 19.27 21.91 3.28
C PHE A 591 18.64 22.83 2.13
N VAL A 592 19.08 22.98 0.86
CA VAL A 592 18.61 24.04 -0.13
C VAL A 592 17.27 23.87 -0.82
N ARG A 593 16.56 24.99 -0.79
CA ARG A 593 15.49 25.37 -1.70
C ARG A 593 15.99 26.42 -2.67
N LEU A 594 15.37 26.37 -3.83
CA LEU A 594 15.58 27.03 -5.11
C LEU A 594 14.13 27.09 -5.75
N ASN A 595 13.75 28.06 -6.61
CA ASN A 595 12.40 28.38 -7.17
C ASN A 595 11.93 27.70 -8.53
N SER A 596 11.84 26.38 -8.64
CA SER A 596 11.30 25.61 -9.81
C SER A 596 11.77 25.82 -11.29
N ASP A 597 12.61 26.82 -11.64
CA ASP A 597 13.16 27.02 -13.02
C ASP A 597 14.70 26.85 -13.25
N GLY A 598 15.56 27.55 -12.49
CA GLY A 598 17.03 27.50 -12.34
C GLY A 598 17.66 28.72 -11.64
N THR A 599 16.85 29.54 -10.94
CA THR A 599 17.26 30.78 -10.27
C THR A 599 17.01 30.88 -8.72
N LYS A 600 18.02 30.48 -7.93
CA LYS A 600 18.09 30.37 -6.44
C LYS A 600 17.02 31.06 -5.54
N ASP A 601 16.38 30.30 -4.63
CA ASP A 601 15.36 30.72 -3.63
C ASP A 601 15.97 31.25 -2.33
N ASN A 602 16.14 32.57 -2.28
CA ASN A 602 16.70 33.27 -1.12
C ASN A 602 15.80 33.33 0.13
N THR A 603 14.54 32.86 0.11
CA THR A 603 13.52 33.18 1.14
C THR A 603 13.74 32.55 2.52
N PHE A 604 14.72 31.67 2.69
CA PHE A 604 14.77 30.75 3.82
C PHE A 604 16.00 30.94 4.73
N VAL A 605 15.78 30.98 6.05
CA VAL A 605 16.64 31.66 7.05
C VAL A 605 16.73 30.88 8.37
N PHE A 606 17.96 30.62 8.83
CA PHE A 606 18.30 29.55 9.81
C PHE A 606 19.83 29.62 10.08
N ASN A 607 20.35 29.12 11.23
CA ASN A 607 21.79 29.11 11.66
C ASN A 607 22.20 27.80 12.53
N THR A 608 23.37 27.03 12.56
CA THR A 608 24.79 26.75 13.21
C THR A 608 25.46 25.59 12.38
N PRO A 609 26.62 24.94 12.67
CA PRO A 609 27.05 23.69 12.03
C PRO A 609 26.70 22.45 12.87
N ILE A 610 26.87 21.28 12.26
CA ILE A 610 26.52 19.96 12.80
C ILE A 610 27.62 18.95 12.68
N SER A 611 27.32 17.65 12.76
CA SER A 611 28.30 16.66 12.42
C SER A 611 27.69 15.33 12.02
N GLN A 612 28.54 14.31 12.03
CA GLN A 612 29.07 13.63 10.87
C GLN A 612 28.43 12.27 10.61
N TYR A 613 27.58 11.79 11.52
CA TYR A 613 27.26 10.38 11.63
C TYR A 613 25.79 10.12 12.00
N SER A 614 24.88 10.55 11.13
CA SER A 614 23.40 10.37 11.08
C SER A 614 22.86 11.68 10.45
N GLN A 615 21.87 11.65 9.51
CA GLN A 615 20.99 12.75 8.99
C GLN A 615 19.74 12.20 8.34
N ASN A 616 18.83 11.73 9.16
CA ASN A 616 17.50 11.31 8.72
C ASN A 616 16.40 12.25 9.21
N PHE A 617 15.05 12.07 8.99
CA PHE A 617 13.88 13.06 9.12
C PHE A 617 12.63 12.63 8.09
N ILE A 618 11.28 12.96 8.19
CA ILE A 618 10.05 13.14 7.23
C ILE A 618 9.30 14.61 7.16
N VAL A 619 9.02 15.57 6.16
CA VAL A 619 8.42 17.07 6.18
C VAL A 619 6.89 17.56 6.46
N GLN A 620 6.51 18.47 7.42
CA GLN A 620 5.23 18.50 8.20
C GLN A 620 3.91 18.79 7.47
N LYS A 621 2.84 18.22 8.07
CA LYS A 621 1.45 18.67 7.97
C LYS A 621 1.25 20.19 8.17
N ASP A 622 1.98 20.83 9.11
CA ASP A 622 2.01 22.30 9.29
C ASP A 622 3.25 22.97 8.67
N ASN A 623 3.92 22.29 7.72
CA ASN A 623 5.16 22.67 7.02
C ASN A 623 6.37 23.01 7.92
N LYS A 624 6.24 22.86 9.23
CA LYS A 624 7.32 22.94 10.21
C LYS A 624 8.32 21.78 10.08
N PHE A 625 9.43 21.92 10.78
CA PHE A 625 10.55 21.01 10.69
C PHE A 625 11.08 20.67 12.11
N LEU A 626 10.54 19.62 12.71
CA LEU A 626 10.87 19.06 14.05
C LEU A 626 12.40 18.72 14.14
N VAL A 627 13.09 18.63 15.30
CA VAL A 627 14.55 18.32 15.52
C VAL A 627 14.93 17.72 16.90
N SER A 628 16.22 17.62 17.36
CA SER A 628 16.66 16.64 18.40
C SER A 628 18.17 16.25 18.62
N THR A 629 18.91 16.19 19.74
CA THR A 629 20.34 15.62 19.75
C THR A 629 20.44 14.08 19.90
N PHE A 630 21.68 13.47 19.80
CA PHE A 630 22.35 12.19 20.45
C PHE A 630 21.08 11.72 21.36
N SER A 631 20.63 12.61 22.29
CA SER A 631 19.66 12.40 23.35
C SER A 631 18.61 13.54 23.61
N ASN A 632 18.16 14.35 22.64
CA ASN A 632 17.24 15.51 22.85
C ASN A 632 16.14 15.66 21.74
N ILE A 633 15.05 16.44 21.88
CA ILE A 633 14.11 16.89 20.80
C ILE A 633 13.99 18.43 20.79
N ILE A 634 14.00 19.09 19.62
CA ILE A 634 13.63 20.50 19.38
C ILE A 634 12.76 20.61 18.10
N ARG A 635 12.46 21.80 17.53
CA ARG A 635 11.60 21.98 16.33
C ARG A 635 11.86 23.34 15.67
N LEU A 636 11.51 23.51 14.39
CA LEU A 636 11.59 24.75 13.60
C LEU A 636 10.32 24.99 12.76
N ASN A 637 10.18 26.17 12.16
CA ASN A 637 9.08 26.61 11.31
C ASN A 637 9.43 26.52 9.80
N ALA A 638 8.43 26.68 8.91
CA ALA A 638 8.55 26.51 7.44
C ALA A 638 9.54 27.46 6.72
N ASP A 639 10.00 28.52 7.40
CA ASP A 639 11.02 29.47 6.97
C ASP A 639 12.44 29.11 7.47
N GLY A 640 12.55 28.13 8.37
CA GLY A 640 13.77 27.64 8.99
C GLY A 640 14.07 28.14 10.40
N SER A 641 13.23 29.02 10.94
CA SER A 641 13.42 29.59 12.27
C SER A 641 13.05 28.60 13.40
N PRO A 642 13.72 28.60 14.58
CA PRO A 642 13.35 27.73 15.69
C PRO A 642 11.93 27.91 16.25
N ASP A 643 11.29 26.79 16.56
CA ASP A 643 9.95 26.71 17.15
C ASP A 643 10.05 26.54 18.68
N ASN A 644 10.10 27.67 19.37
CA ASN A 644 10.27 27.74 20.82
C ASN A 644 9.03 27.26 21.63
N SER A 645 7.95 26.80 20.97
CA SER A 645 6.85 26.15 21.69
C SER A 645 7.19 24.72 22.16
N PHE A 646 8.24 24.12 21.60
CA PHE A 646 8.62 22.72 21.85
C PHE A 646 9.60 22.59 23.04
N LYS A 647 9.28 21.73 24.02
CA LYS A 647 9.89 21.69 25.37
C LYS A 647 10.24 20.28 25.85
N TYR A 648 11.15 19.60 25.16
CA TYR A 648 11.71 18.35 25.67
C TYR A 648 12.64 18.56 26.87
N VAL A 649 12.64 17.62 27.81
CA VAL A 649 13.53 17.58 28.98
C VAL A 649 14.12 16.18 29.11
N THR A 650 15.45 16.08 29.07
CA THR A 650 16.18 14.81 29.18
C THR A 650 16.09 14.25 30.61
N THR A 651 15.79 12.96 30.78
CA THR A 651 15.68 12.32 32.10
C THR A 651 16.94 11.54 32.48
N PRO A 652 17.14 11.24 33.78
CA PRO A 652 18.22 10.34 34.22
C PRO A 652 18.13 8.92 33.64
N SER A 653 16.96 8.49 33.16
CA SER A 653 16.77 7.19 32.49
C SER A 653 17.13 7.21 30.99
N THR A 654 17.29 8.37 30.36
CA THR A 654 17.51 8.51 28.91
C THR A 654 18.86 9.13 28.54
N SER A 655 19.56 9.74 29.52
CA SER A 655 20.83 10.44 29.35
C SER A 655 21.94 9.64 28.65
N ASN A 656 21.98 8.31 28.87
CA ASN A 656 23.01 7.41 28.34
C ASN A 656 22.59 6.67 27.05
N TYR A 657 21.51 7.10 26.39
CA TYR A 657 20.97 6.42 25.21
C TYR A 657 21.12 7.26 23.95
N VAL A 658 21.53 6.59 22.87
CA VAL A 658 21.59 7.13 21.51
C VAL A 658 20.21 6.98 20.87
N LEU A 659 19.43 8.05 20.81
CA LEU A 659 18.04 8.04 20.40
C LEU A 659 17.89 8.17 18.84
N SER A 660 16.69 8.10 18.23
CA SER A 660 16.35 8.35 16.77
C SER A 660 14.80 8.58 16.66
N ILE A 661 14.11 9.49 15.85
CA ILE A 661 12.64 9.97 15.60
C ILE A 661 11.95 9.30 14.40
N ALA A 662 10.68 9.03 14.58
CA ALA A 662 10.04 7.82 14.13
C ALA A 662 9.48 8.07 12.79
N GLY A 663 8.63 9.09 12.75
CA GLY A 663 7.23 8.95 12.44
C GLY A 663 6.47 9.64 13.55
N ILE A 664 5.30 10.09 13.17
CA ILE A 664 4.32 10.67 14.05
C ILE A 664 3.09 9.75 14.00
N GLN A 665 2.47 9.51 15.15
CA GLN A 665 1.22 8.74 15.20
C GLN A 665 0.04 9.56 14.66
N LEU A 666 -1.10 8.91 14.44
CA LEU A 666 -2.31 9.56 13.95
C LEU A 666 -2.88 10.63 14.91
N ASP A 667 -2.53 10.58 16.20
CA ASP A 667 -2.80 11.60 17.23
C ASP A 667 -1.70 12.68 17.34
N ASP A 668 -0.87 12.78 16.31
CA ASP A 668 0.31 13.63 16.17
C ASP A 668 1.40 13.48 17.27
N LYS A 669 1.39 12.38 18.03
CA LYS A 669 2.39 12.06 19.05
C LYS A 669 3.70 11.47 18.52
N VAL A 670 4.73 11.60 19.36
CA VAL A 670 6.15 11.54 19.00
C VAL A 670 6.82 10.39 19.82
N LEU A 671 6.86 9.16 19.25
CA LEU A 671 7.19 7.83 19.82
C LEU A 671 8.65 7.48 20.30
N ILE A 672 9.28 8.04 21.34
CA ILE A 672 10.76 7.98 21.56
C ILE A 672 11.40 6.55 21.56
N SER A 673 12.63 6.35 21.07
CA SER A 673 13.50 5.22 21.36
C SER A 673 14.94 5.60 21.65
N GLY A 674 15.66 4.70 22.30
CA GLY A 674 17.05 4.88 22.65
C GLY A 674 17.87 3.61 22.60
N ASN A 675 19.14 3.75 22.26
CA ASN A 675 20.09 2.67 22.10
C ASN A 675 21.27 2.91 23.07
N LYS A 676 21.34 2.16 24.18
CA LYS A 676 22.21 2.50 25.33
C LYS A 676 23.68 2.45 24.95
N SER A 677 24.44 3.50 25.20
CA SER A 677 25.87 3.51 24.91
C SER A 677 26.57 2.33 25.64
N ASN A 678 27.34 1.54 24.90
CA ASN A 678 28.17 0.43 25.39
C ASN A 678 27.47 -0.81 26.00
N SER A 679 26.17 -1.04 25.76
CA SER A 679 25.55 -2.37 26.00
C SER A 679 24.62 -2.77 24.84
N SER A 680 23.83 -3.84 24.95
CA SER A 680 22.78 -4.17 23.96
C SER A 680 21.41 -3.58 24.31
N ASP A 681 21.29 -2.86 25.44
CA ASP A 681 20.02 -2.38 25.94
C ASP A 681 19.39 -1.32 25.03
N VAL A 682 18.08 -1.40 24.89
CA VAL A 682 17.28 -0.49 24.09
C VAL A 682 16.05 -0.07 24.87
N ILE A 683 15.64 1.20 24.73
CA ILE A 683 14.42 1.77 25.30
C ILE A 683 13.44 2.24 24.24
N PHE A 684 12.16 2.22 24.57
CA PHE A 684 11.06 2.81 23.79
C PHE A 684 10.08 3.56 24.71
N PHE A 685 9.89 4.86 24.50
CA PHE A 685 8.92 5.72 25.19
C PHE A 685 8.10 6.60 24.19
N ARG A 686 7.53 7.74 24.60
CA ARG A 686 6.76 8.69 23.73
C ARG A 686 6.74 10.11 24.32
N LEU A 687 6.53 11.12 23.48
CA LEU A 687 6.24 12.51 23.79
C LEU A 687 4.90 12.96 23.19
N ASN A 688 4.36 14.04 23.75
CA ASN A 688 3.27 14.82 23.19
C ASN A 688 3.79 15.85 22.15
N LEU A 689 2.87 16.54 21.47
CA LEU A 689 3.15 17.49 20.38
C LEU A 689 3.97 18.72 20.82
N ASP A 690 3.93 19.06 22.11
CA ASP A 690 4.70 20.13 22.75
C ASP A 690 6.07 19.67 23.26
N GLY A 691 6.40 18.38 23.13
CA GLY A 691 7.65 17.80 23.59
C GLY A 691 7.67 17.29 25.03
N SER A 692 6.57 17.39 25.78
CA SER A 692 6.49 16.74 27.09
C SER A 692 6.60 15.23 26.94
N LEU A 693 7.11 14.54 27.95
CA LEU A 693 6.93 13.08 28.06
C LEU A 693 5.45 12.73 28.06
N ASP A 694 5.11 11.60 27.44
CA ASP A 694 3.80 11.00 27.54
C ASP A 694 3.82 9.87 28.57
N ASP A 695 3.54 10.22 29.83
CA ASP A 695 3.53 9.32 31.00
C ASP A 695 2.62 8.09 30.84
N THR A 696 1.73 8.12 29.85
CA THR A 696 0.85 7.01 29.50
C THR A 696 1.60 5.87 28.80
N PHE A 697 2.73 6.14 28.14
CA PHE A 697 3.53 5.17 27.38
C PHE A 697 4.88 4.88 28.05
N ASN A 698 4.92 3.81 28.86
CA ASN A 698 6.09 3.42 29.66
C ASN A 698 7.23 2.76 28.84
N PHE A 699 8.46 2.91 29.34
CA PHE A 699 9.70 2.37 28.76
C PHE A 699 9.64 0.85 28.51
N VAL A 700 9.74 0.44 27.24
CA VAL A 700 9.97 -0.97 26.84
C VAL A 700 11.49 -1.24 26.86
N TYR A 701 11.93 -2.34 27.48
CA TYR A 701 13.35 -2.73 27.56
C TYR A 701 13.65 -4.04 26.83
N SER A 702 14.93 -4.30 26.55
CA SER A 702 15.48 -5.56 26.04
C SER A 702 16.94 -5.69 26.45
N GLU A 703 17.38 -6.89 26.85
CA GLU A 703 18.75 -7.20 27.27
C GLU A 703 19.37 -8.35 26.46
N ASN A 704 20.67 -8.24 26.15
CA ASN A 704 21.54 -9.24 25.49
C ASN A 704 21.20 -9.62 24.03
N SER A 705 21.72 -8.83 23.10
CA SER A 705 21.99 -9.24 21.71
C SER A 705 23.51 -9.27 21.46
N TYR A 706 24.08 -10.46 21.28
CA TYR A 706 25.51 -10.69 21.00
C TYR A 706 25.65 -11.41 19.65
N ASN A 707 26.57 -10.94 18.80
CA ASN A 707 26.79 -11.33 17.40
C ASN A 707 25.72 -10.80 16.41
N ASP A 708 26.18 -10.43 15.22
CA ASP A 708 25.43 -9.93 14.05
C ASP A 708 24.38 -8.84 14.38
N GLU A 709 24.83 -7.86 15.14
CA GLU A 709 24.52 -6.41 15.18
C GLU A 709 23.03 -5.90 15.10
N GLN A 710 22.06 -6.81 15.29
CA GLN A 710 20.58 -6.69 15.28
C GLN A 710 19.86 -5.66 16.18
N ASN A 711 19.45 -4.47 15.69
CA ASN A 711 18.39 -3.55 16.21
C ASN A 711 17.24 -4.31 16.91
N PRO A 712 16.55 -3.82 17.97
CA PRO A 712 15.10 -4.11 18.22
C PRO A 712 14.11 -2.95 17.84
N LYS A 713 12.86 -3.22 17.37
CA LYS A 713 12.00 -2.25 16.62
C LYS A 713 10.48 -2.25 16.95
N VAL A 714 9.75 -1.12 16.80
CA VAL A 714 8.30 -0.86 17.10
C VAL A 714 7.57 0.06 16.08
N VAL A 715 6.33 -0.25 15.64
CA VAL A 715 5.88 0.01 14.24
C VAL A 715 4.45 0.57 13.95
N SER A 716 4.24 1.89 13.98
CA SER A 716 2.99 2.67 13.78
C SER A 716 2.28 2.49 12.44
N GLN A 717 1.20 1.71 12.43
CA GLN A 717 0.34 1.47 11.27
C GLN A 717 -0.73 2.55 11.06
N SER A 718 -1.43 2.45 9.94
CA SER A 718 -2.58 3.30 9.55
C SER A 718 -3.83 3.13 10.44
N ASP A 719 -3.83 2.21 11.40
CA ASP A 719 -4.83 2.14 12.50
C ASP A 719 -4.30 2.67 13.85
N GLY A 720 -3.12 3.32 13.87
CA GLY A 720 -2.51 3.95 15.04
C GLY A 720 -1.73 3.01 15.98
N LYS A 721 -1.81 1.70 15.74
CA LYS A 721 -1.15 0.63 16.51
C LYS A 721 0.33 0.46 16.13
N LEU A 722 1.14 -0.10 17.02
CA LEU A 722 2.60 -0.23 16.86
C LEU A 722 3.08 -1.69 16.77
N LEU A 723 3.62 -2.10 15.64
CA LEU A 723 3.81 -3.50 15.26
C LEU A 723 5.23 -4.07 15.49
N TYR A 724 5.69 -4.07 16.74
CA TYR A 724 7.01 -4.56 17.19
C TYR A 724 7.57 -5.80 16.47
N TYR A 725 8.85 -5.78 16.16
CA TYR A 725 9.64 -6.97 15.85
C TYR A 725 11.04 -6.75 16.42
N GLY A 726 11.46 -7.71 17.23
CA GLY A 726 12.82 -7.86 17.70
C GLY A 726 12.95 -9.09 18.58
N GLY A 727 14.17 -9.54 18.86
CA GLY A 727 14.43 -10.30 20.07
C GLY A 727 14.30 -9.33 21.24
N PHE A 728 13.45 -9.67 22.20
CA PHE A 728 13.24 -8.84 23.39
C PHE A 728 13.08 -9.70 24.65
N THR A 729 13.45 -9.09 25.76
CA THR A 729 13.46 -9.69 27.10
C THR A 729 12.99 -8.65 28.11
N GLY A 730 11.79 -8.84 28.68
CA GLY A 730 11.34 -8.06 29.85
C GLY A 730 10.39 -6.88 29.62
N TYR A 731 9.38 -7.00 28.75
CA TYR A 731 8.24 -6.07 28.74
C TYR A 731 6.91 -6.77 29.02
N LYS A 732 6.24 -6.38 30.12
CA LYS A 732 4.79 -6.57 30.36
C LYS A 732 4.23 -7.96 29.96
N GLY A 733 4.97 -9.02 30.27
CA GLY A 733 4.57 -10.41 30.02
C GLY A 733 4.60 -10.90 28.56
N ILE A 734 5.18 -10.16 27.61
CA ILE A 734 5.27 -10.61 26.20
C ILE A 734 6.37 -11.70 26.04
N PRO A 735 6.09 -12.85 25.39
CA PRO A 735 7.09 -13.90 25.15
C PRO A 735 8.15 -13.52 24.11
N ILE A 736 9.37 -14.04 24.27
CA ILE A 736 10.51 -13.86 23.35
C ILE A 736 10.11 -14.38 21.95
N GLY A 737 10.11 -13.52 20.92
CA GLY A 737 9.73 -13.92 19.57
C GLY A 737 9.79 -12.80 18.54
N GLY A 738 9.84 -13.18 17.26
CA GLY A 738 10.29 -12.28 16.18
C GLY A 738 9.27 -11.35 15.53
N LEU A 739 8.02 -11.26 16.02
CA LEU A 739 6.99 -10.47 15.36
C LEU A 739 5.77 -10.32 16.29
N THR A 740 5.40 -9.12 16.71
CA THR A 740 4.30 -8.89 17.67
C THR A 740 3.70 -7.48 17.57
N ARG A 741 2.38 -7.34 17.69
CA ARG A 741 1.69 -6.05 17.54
C ARG A 741 1.27 -5.49 18.89
N LEU A 742 1.39 -4.17 19.04
CA LEU A 742 1.02 -3.40 20.22
C LEU A 742 -0.06 -2.37 19.86
N LEU A 743 -0.91 -1.99 20.80
CA LEU A 743 -2.09 -1.15 20.56
C LEU A 743 -1.75 0.35 20.39
N GLY A 744 -0.58 0.79 20.84
CA GLY A 744 -0.05 2.11 20.48
C GLY A 744 -0.63 3.32 21.20
N GLN A 745 -1.57 3.15 22.14
CA GLN A 745 -1.88 4.14 23.18
C GLN A 745 -2.06 3.41 24.53
N ASP A 746 -2.14 4.16 25.63
CA ASP A 746 -2.37 3.62 26.97
C ASP A 746 -3.84 3.23 27.15
N TYR A 747 -4.20 2.16 26.45
CA TYR A 747 -5.54 1.64 26.54
C TYR A 747 -5.79 1.07 27.94
N LYS A 748 -6.96 1.36 28.46
CA LYS A 748 -7.46 0.84 29.73
C LYS A 748 -8.45 -0.25 29.42
N PHE A 749 -8.23 -1.40 30.05
CA PHE A 749 -8.90 -2.63 29.66
C PHE A 749 -10.07 -2.85 30.60
N VAL A 750 -11.26 -3.05 30.05
CA VAL A 750 -12.31 -3.76 30.77
C VAL A 750 -12.39 -5.15 30.18
N GLN A 751 -12.17 -6.15 31.03
CA GLN A 751 -12.25 -7.56 30.68
C GLN A 751 -13.36 -8.19 31.53
N GLY A 752 -14.01 -9.20 30.98
CA GLY A 752 -15.09 -9.88 31.69
C GLY A 752 -15.51 -11.13 30.96
N GLN A 753 -16.22 -11.97 31.70
CA GLN A 753 -16.85 -13.19 31.22
C GLN A 753 -18.36 -13.00 31.32
N ASN A 754 -19.05 -13.14 30.20
CA ASN A 754 -20.49 -13.27 30.19
C ASN A 754 -20.83 -14.74 30.43
N ARG A 755 -21.55 -15.03 31.52
CA ARG A 755 -21.91 -16.37 31.95
C ARG A 755 -23.41 -16.45 32.21
N LEU A 756 -24.00 -17.57 31.79
CA LEU A 756 -25.33 -17.97 32.22
C LEU A 756 -25.18 -18.75 33.52
N ASP A 757 -25.39 -18.05 34.62
CA ASP A 757 -25.45 -18.59 35.98
C ASP A 757 -26.75 -19.39 36.11
N LEU A 758 -26.59 -20.72 36.24
CA LEU A 758 -27.69 -21.69 36.24
C LEU A 758 -28.05 -22.22 37.64
N ASP A 759 -27.10 -22.25 38.58
CA ASP A 759 -27.33 -22.71 39.96
C ASP A 759 -27.54 -21.56 40.96
N ASN A 760 -27.36 -20.32 40.52
CA ASN A 760 -27.47 -19.06 41.28
C ASN A 760 -26.35 -18.90 42.33
N ASN A 761 -25.16 -19.48 42.10
CA ASN A 761 -23.98 -19.23 42.93
C ASN A 761 -23.22 -17.93 42.56
N GLY A 762 -23.53 -17.33 41.40
CA GLY A 762 -22.80 -16.24 40.77
C GLY A 762 -21.88 -16.75 39.66
N CYS A 763 -21.42 -15.86 38.77
CA CYS A 763 -20.58 -16.23 37.63
C CYS A 763 -19.28 -16.94 38.06
N ASP A 764 -19.20 -18.25 37.88
CA ASP A 764 -17.95 -18.99 38.03
C ASP A 764 -17.43 -19.57 36.69
N LEU A 765 -16.39 -20.41 36.74
CA LEU A 765 -15.75 -20.98 35.55
C LEU A 765 -16.41 -22.29 35.05
N ASN A 766 -17.38 -22.82 35.79
CA ASN A 766 -18.20 -23.98 35.45
C ASN A 766 -19.48 -23.57 34.67
N ASP A 767 -19.92 -22.32 34.82
CA ASP A 767 -21.10 -21.77 34.14
C ASP A 767 -21.00 -21.76 32.61
N VAL A 768 -22.16 -21.79 31.96
CA VAL A 768 -22.25 -21.81 30.49
C VAL A 768 -21.85 -20.45 29.91
N PRO A 769 -20.89 -20.38 28.97
CA PRO A 769 -20.52 -19.14 28.30
C PRO A 769 -21.67 -18.50 27.52
N PHE A 770 -22.11 -17.30 27.93
CA PHE A 770 -23.16 -16.57 27.22
C PHE A 770 -22.57 -15.92 25.95
N LYS A 771 -22.84 -16.54 24.81
CA LYS A 771 -22.24 -16.20 23.51
C LYS A 771 -22.82 -14.92 22.93
N ASN A 772 -22.02 -14.23 22.12
CA ASN A 772 -22.49 -13.17 21.21
C ASN A 772 -23.32 -12.06 21.88
N LEU A 773 -23.07 -11.76 23.16
CA LEU A 773 -23.78 -10.70 23.87
C LEU A 773 -23.40 -9.34 23.27
N LYS A 774 -24.41 -8.55 22.89
CA LYS A 774 -24.19 -7.16 22.50
C LYS A 774 -23.96 -6.31 23.75
N MET A 775 -23.02 -5.37 23.67
CA MET A 775 -22.76 -4.37 24.70
C MET A 775 -22.74 -2.99 24.06
N ASN A 776 -23.63 -2.11 24.52
CA ASN A 776 -23.57 -0.69 24.18
C ASN A 776 -22.54 0.00 25.08
N ILE A 777 -21.82 0.96 24.49
CA ILE A 777 -20.67 1.62 25.09
C ILE A 777 -20.87 3.12 24.96
N GLN A 778 -20.88 3.85 26.08
CA GLN A 778 -20.87 5.31 26.10
C GLN A 778 -19.53 5.82 26.66
N SER A 779 -18.91 6.76 25.96
CA SER A 779 -17.61 7.34 26.25
C SER A 779 -17.71 8.86 26.15
N GLY A 780 -18.11 9.52 27.24
CA GLY A 780 -18.54 10.92 27.22
C GLY A 780 -19.75 11.13 26.31
N THR A 781 -19.57 11.88 25.23
CA THR A 781 -20.59 12.13 24.18
C THR A 781 -20.58 11.09 23.06
N SER A 782 -19.53 10.25 22.95
CA SER A 782 -19.41 9.23 21.90
C SER A 782 -20.10 7.94 22.30
N THR A 783 -20.78 7.29 21.35
CA THR A 783 -21.41 5.97 21.55
C THR A 783 -20.90 4.96 20.53
N SER A 784 -20.65 3.74 20.98
CA SER A 784 -20.32 2.58 20.12
C SER A 784 -20.97 1.30 20.67
N SER A 785 -20.77 0.16 20.01
CA SER A 785 -21.20 -1.13 20.52
C SER A 785 -20.25 -2.25 20.12
N LEU A 786 -20.02 -3.20 21.03
CA LEU A 786 -19.30 -4.45 20.79
C LEU A 786 -20.29 -5.62 20.80
N ILE A 787 -19.95 -6.72 20.14
CA ILE A 787 -20.59 -8.03 20.32
C ILE A 787 -19.49 -8.99 20.78
N THR A 788 -19.72 -9.75 21.85
CA THR A 788 -18.71 -10.68 22.38
C THR A 788 -18.54 -11.90 21.48
N ASN A 789 -17.47 -12.67 21.67
CA ASN A 789 -17.26 -13.89 20.90
C ASN A 789 -18.06 -15.08 21.50
N THR A 790 -17.92 -16.25 20.86
CA THR A 790 -18.57 -17.52 21.23
C THR A 790 -18.05 -18.17 22.52
N THR A 791 -17.10 -17.56 23.22
CA THR A 791 -16.61 -17.97 24.56
C THR A 791 -17.18 -17.13 25.70
N GLY A 792 -18.06 -16.17 25.40
CA GLY A 792 -18.61 -15.19 26.36
C GLY A 792 -17.59 -14.22 26.95
N ASN A 793 -16.29 -14.49 26.80
CA ASN A 793 -15.21 -13.65 27.24
C ASN A 793 -15.08 -12.42 26.34
N TYR A 794 -14.82 -11.26 26.94
CA TYR A 794 -14.58 -10.03 26.21
C TYR A 794 -13.37 -9.27 26.71
N THR A 795 -12.91 -8.34 25.88
CA THR A 795 -11.88 -7.36 26.23
C THR A 795 -12.17 -6.09 25.44
N MET A 796 -12.45 -5.00 26.15
CA MET A 796 -12.65 -3.67 25.58
C MET A 796 -11.48 -2.77 25.93
N THR A 797 -11.08 -1.93 24.98
CA THR A 797 -9.94 -1.01 25.08
C THR A 797 -10.44 0.43 25.08
N PHE A 798 -10.34 1.10 26.22
CA PHE A 798 -10.74 2.50 26.44
C PHE A 798 -9.54 3.43 26.52
N LEU A 799 -9.73 4.73 26.35
CA LEU A 799 -8.70 5.71 26.70
C LEU A 799 -8.90 6.19 28.15
N LYS A 800 -8.24 7.28 28.54
CA LYS A 800 -8.51 7.95 29.81
C LYS A 800 -9.89 8.63 29.75
N GLY A 801 -10.73 8.40 30.76
CA GLY A 801 -12.06 9.02 30.90
C GLY A 801 -13.07 8.10 31.57
N THR A 802 -14.31 8.57 31.63
CA THR A 802 -15.46 7.83 32.16
C THR A 802 -16.18 7.08 31.04
N HIS A 803 -16.36 5.77 31.22
CA HIS A 803 -16.95 4.87 30.22
C HIS A 803 -18.05 4.03 30.86
N THR A 804 -19.26 4.06 30.28
CA THR A 804 -20.40 3.24 30.71
C THR A 804 -20.63 2.12 29.71
N ILE A 805 -20.76 0.90 30.22
CA ILE A 805 -20.93 -0.35 29.49
C ILE A 805 -22.28 -0.94 29.90
N THR A 806 -23.19 -1.04 28.94
CA THR A 806 -24.55 -1.56 29.16
C THR A 806 -24.77 -2.78 28.24
N PRO A 807 -24.86 -3.99 28.79
CA PRO A 807 -25.16 -5.18 28.00
C PRO A 807 -26.59 -5.14 27.47
N VAL A 808 -26.81 -5.76 26.31
CA VAL A 808 -28.09 -5.79 25.60
C VAL A 808 -28.38 -7.25 25.26
N LEU A 809 -29.30 -7.84 26.02
CA LEU A 809 -29.85 -9.17 25.77
C LEU A 809 -30.69 -9.16 24.48
N GLU A 810 -30.65 -10.26 23.72
CA GLU A 810 -31.55 -10.50 22.59
C GLU A 810 -33.01 -10.57 23.08
N ASN A 811 -33.26 -11.38 24.11
CA ASN A 811 -34.55 -11.55 24.77
C ASN A 811 -34.51 -11.08 26.24
N PRO A 812 -34.67 -9.76 26.54
CA PRO A 812 -34.64 -9.20 27.91
C PRO A 812 -35.87 -9.58 28.77
N SER A 813 -36.83 -10.30 28.19
CA SER A 813 -37.90 -11.01 28.89
C SER A 813 -37.37 -12.27 29.60
N TYR A 814 -36.49 -13.04 28.96
CA TYR A 814 -36.14 -14.42 29.36
C TYR A 814 -35.01 -14.51 30.38
N PHE A 815 -34.23 -13.43 30.52
CA PHE A 815 -33.05 -13.38 31.38
C PHE A 815 -33.00 -12.09 32.19
N ASN A 816 -32.45 -12.17 33.41
CA ASN A 816 -31.93 -11.01 34.14
C ASN A 816 -30.46 -10.82 33.80
N ILE A 817 -29.90 -9.63 34.09
CA ILE A 817 -28.45 -9.39 34.00
C ILE A 817 -27.96 -8.56 35.19
N SER A 818 -26.87 -8.99 35.80
CA SER A 818 -26.30 -8.41 37.01
C SER A 818 -24.80 -8.14 36.85
N PRO A 819 -24.32 -6.89 37.06
CA PRO A 819 -25.12 -5.67 37.18
C PRO A 819 -25.76 -5.28 35.85
N ALA A 820 -26.78 -4.41 35.88
CA ALA A 820 -27.45 -3.91 34.67
C ALA A 820 -26.54 -3.02 33.78
N SER A 821 -25.45 -2.50 34.34
CA SER A 821 -24.37 -1.79 33.63
C SER A 821 -23.15 -1.67 34.54
N TYR A 822 -21.97 -1.50 33.96
CA TYR A 822 -20.79 -0.98 34.65
C TYR A 822 -20.51 0.44 34.18
N THR A 823 -20.07 1.31 35.08
CA THR A 823 -19.35 2.54 34.72
C THR A 823 -17.96 2.43 35.32
N VAL A 824 -16.94 2.71 34.52
CA VAL A 824 -15.54 2.77 34.93
C VAL A 824 -15.00 4.16 34.68
N ASP A 825 -14.21 4.70 35.61
CA ASP A 825 -13.49 5.97 35.40
C ASP A 825 -11.99 5.74 35.45
N PHE A 826 -11.30 6.00 34.34
CA PHE A 826 -9.86 5.86 34.27
C PHE A 826 -9.15 7.21 34.35
N PRO A 827 -8.09 7.36 35.17
CA PRO A 827 -7.32 6.32 35.84
C PRO A 827 -7.73 6.09 37.32
N ALA A 828 -8.94 6.45 37.73
CA ALA A 828 -9.38 6.23 39.12
C ALA A 828 -9.53 4.74 39.47
N GLU A 829 -9.92 3.91 38.49
CA GLU A 829 -9.95 2.45 38.58
C GLU A 829 -8.70 1.77 37.97
N ALA A 830 -8.37 0.59 38.49
CA ALA A 830 -7.25 -0.22 38.02
C ALA A 830 -7.52 -0.87 36.66
N SER A 831 -6.48 -1.01 35.84
CA SER A 831 -6.53 -1.67 34.52
C SER A 831 -5.56 -2.87 34.49
N PRO A 832 -5.98 -4.07 34.04
CA PRO A 832 -7.31 -4.40 33.57
C PRO A 832 -8.36 -4.42 34.69
N ARG A 833 -9.51 -3.82 34.41
CA ARG A 833 -10.70 -3.88 35.26
C ARG A 833 -11.48 -5.14 34.90
N ILE A 834 -11.61 -6.05 35.87
CA ILE A 834 -12.50 -7.20 35.75
C ILE A 834 -13.93 -6.76 36.09
N SER A 835 -14.87 -7.11 35.20
CA SER A 835 -16.27 -6.70 35.21
C SER A 835 -17.10 -7.79 34.52
N ASP A 836 -17.43 -8.86 35.24
CA ASP A 836 -18.22 -9.97 34.70
C ASP A 836 -19.71 -9.61 34.70
N PHE A 837 -20.44 -10.01 33.66
CA PHE A 837 -21.90 -9.87 33.62
C PHE A 837 -22.54 -11.24 33.85
N CYS A 838 -23.33 -11.36 34.91
CA CYS A 838 -24.05 -12.58 35.24
C CYS A 838 -25.46 -12.52 34.68
N ILE A 839 -25.73 -13.42 33.74
CA ILE A 839 -27.05 -13.64 33.17
C ILE A 839 -27.70 -14.76 33.98
N THR A 840 -28.91 -14.56 34.51
CA THR A 840 -29.69 -15.64 35.16
C THR A 840 -31.03 -15.82 34.46
N GLY A 841 -31.53 -17.05 34.46
CA GLY A 841 -32.86 -17.36 33.92
C GLY A 841 -33.97 -16.59 34.66
N LYS A 842 -34.81 -15.87 33.93
CA LYS A 842 -35.94 -15.11 34.47
C LYS A 842 -37.23 -15.82 34.07
N GLY A 843 -37.80 -16.62 34.98
CA GLY A 843 -38.96 -17.46 34.63
C GLY A 843 -38.58 -18.64 33.74
N VAL A 844 -39.57 -19.20 33.05
CA VAL A 844 -39.43 -20.42 32.22
C VAL A 844 -39.85 -20.07 30.79
N HIS A 845 -38.88 -20.02 29.87
CA HIS A 845 -39.08 -19.56 28.49
C HIS A 845 -38.45 -20.56 27.51
N PRO A 846 -39.25 -21.39 26.81
CA PRO A 846 -38.80 -22.27 25.73
C PRO A 846 -38.77 -21.54 24.38
N ASP A 847 -37.65 -21.59 23.66
CA ASP A 847 -37.49 -20.96 22.33
C ASP A 847 -36.35 -21.65 21.55
N LEU A 848 -36.65 -22.18 20.36
CA LEU A 848 -35.72 -22.85 19.43
C LEU A 848 -35.66 -22.17 18.06
N GLU A 849 -34.46 -22.06 17.50
CA GLU A 849 -34.22 -21.45 16.18
C GLU A 849 -33.60 -22.48 15.21
N VAL A 850 -33.96 -22.42 13.92
CA VAL A 850 -33.32 -23.21 12.85
C VAL A 850 -33.05 -22.36 11.61
N SER A 851 -31.97 -22.69 10.90
CA SER A 851 -31.59 -22.10 9.61
C SER A 851 -30.86 -23.11 8.74
N ILE A 852 -30.81 -22.89 7.42
CA ILE A 852 -30.06 -23.70 6.46
C ILE A 852 -29.18 -22.79 5.59
N LEU A 853 -27.96 -23.25 5.32
CA LEU A 853 -26.92 -22.54 4.58
C LEU A 853 -26.33 -23.47 3.49
N PRO A 854 -26.15 -22.98 2.24
CA PRO A 854 -25.40 -23.71 1.22
C PRO A 854 -23.90 -23.64 1.51
N LEU A 855 -23.18 -24.75 1.27
CA LEU A 855 -21.72 -24.83 1.33
C LEU A 855 -21.09 -24.94 -0.07
N THR A 856 -21.84 -25.39 -1.07
CA THR A 856 -21.47 -25.36 -2.49
C THR A 856 -22.62 -24.84 -3.36
N VAL A 857 -22.31 -24.48 -4.61
CA VAL A 857 -23.35 -24.22 -5.63
C VAL A 857 -23.95 -25.54 -6.12
N ALA A 858 -25.27 -25.58 -6.24
CA ALA A 858 -26.00 -26.67 -6.89
C ALA A 858 -25.79 -26.61 -8.42
N ARG A 859 -25.47 -27.76 -9.03
CA ARG A 859 -25.24 -27.91 -10.47
C ARG A 859 -25.83 -29.26 -10.93
N PRO A 860 -26.43 -29.37 -12.12
CA PRO A 860 -27.02 -30.64 -12.57
C PRO A 860 -25.96 -31.75 -12.68
N GLY A 861 -26.25 -32.92 -12.10
CA GLY A 861 -25.36 -34.09 -12.07
C GLY A 861 -24.22 -34.01 -11.03
N PHE A 862 -24.30 -33.12 -10.04
CA PHE A 862 -23.25 -32.94 -9.03
C PHE A 862 -23.78 -32.82 -7.59
N ASP A 863 -22.94 -33.21 -6.64
CA ASP A 863 -23.17 -33.05 -5.21
C ASP A 863 -23.25 -31.57 -4.79
N ALA A 864 -24.38 -31.19 -4.21
CA ALA A 864 -24.58 -29.96 -3.46
C ALA A 864 -24.45 -30.23 -1.95
N LYS A 865 -23.62 -29.44 -1.27
CA LYS A 865 -23.34 -29.60 0.16
C LYS A 865 -24.00 -28.47 0.96
N TYR A 866 -24.56 -28.82 2.10
CA TYR A 866 -25.42 -27.94 2.91
C TYR A 866 -25.10 -28.06 4.41
N LYS A 867 -25.54 -27.07 5.18
CA LYS A 867 -25.49 -27.06 6.64
C LYS A 867 -26.81 -26.55 7.21
N ILE A 868 -27.42 -27.30 8.13
CA ILE A 868 -28.45 -26.81 9.06
C ILE A 868 -27.74 -26.29 10.31
N VAL A 869 -28.09 -25.09 10.77
CA VAL A 869 -27.63 -24.51 12.04
C VAL A 869 -28.84 -24.26 12.92
N TYR A 870 -28.81 -24.73 14.17
CA TYR A 870 -29.93 -24.63 15.09
C TYR A 870 -29.50 -24.28 16.51
N SER A 871 -30.32 -23.50 17.21
CA SER A 871 -29.98 -22.86 18.49
C SER A 871 -31.11 -22.97 19.50
N ASN A 872 -30.77 -22.96 20.80
CA ASN A 872 -31.72 -22.71 21.88
C ASN A 872 -31.61 -21.24 22.34
N LYS A 873 -32.66 -20.47 22.07
CA LYS A 873 -32.82 -19.05 22.44
C LYS A 873 -33.50 -18.88 23.81
N GLY A 874 -34.15 -19.94 24.28
CA GLY A 874 -34.81 -20.01 25.58
C GLY A 874 -33.85 -20.18 26.75
N ASN A 875 -34.42 -20.25 27.94
CA ASN A 875 -33.66 -20.35 29.21
C ASN A 875 -33.73 -21.74 29.87
N GLN A 876 -34.35 -22.73 29.21
CA GLN A 876 -34.42 -24.13 29.65
C GLN A 876 -33.69 -25.07 28.68
N PRO A 877 -33.08 -26.18 29.12
CA PRO A 877 -32.60 -27.23 28.22
C PRO A 877 -33.77 -27.89 27.47
N LEU A 878 -33.65 -28.03 26.14
CA LEU A 878 -34.73 -28.54 25.29
C LEU A 878 -34.32 -29.80 24.50
N SER A 879 -35.29 -30.71 24.33
CA SER A 879 -35.19 -31.92 23.51
C SER A 879 -36.38 -31.98 22.55
N GLY A 880 -36.20 -32.62 21.40
CA GLY A 880 -37.13 -32.45 20.28
C GLY A 880 -36.67 -33.11 18.98
N THR A 881 -37.10 -32.56 17.84
CA THR A 881 -36.78 -33.10 16.50
C THR A 881 -36.53 -31.99 15.49
N ILE A 882 -35.48 -32.15 14.69
CA ILE A 882 -35.21 -31.36 13.48
C ILE A 882 -35.69 -32.16 12.27
N SER A 883 -36.31 -31.49 11.32
CA SER A 883 -36.93 -32.05 10.13
C SER A 883 -36.53 -31.23 8.91
N LEU A 884 -35.93 -31.84 7.90
CA LEU A 884 -35.65 -31.22 6.60
C LEU A 884 -36.58 -31.82 5.55
N ASN A 885 -37.43 -30.98 4.97
CA ASN A 885 -38.22 -31.33 3.79
C ASN A 885 -37.45 -30.88 2.53
N PHE A 886 -37.37 -31.76 1.55
CA PHE A 886 -36.73 -31.56 0.24
C PHE A 886 -37.50 -32.33 -0.84
N ASP A 887 -37.05 -32.28 -2.10
CA ASP A 887 -37.68 -33.01 -3.20
C ASP A 887 -36.74 -34.11 -3.73
N ASP A 888 -36.98 -35.33 -3.27
CA ASP A 888 -36.23 -36.56 -3.60
C ASP A 888 -36.42 -36.96 -5.09
N THR A 889 -37.36 -36.33 -5.81
CA THR A 889 -37.50 -36.57 -7.26
C THR A 889 -36.45 -35.83 -8.09
N ILE A 890 -35.86 -34.76 -7.55
CA ILE A 890 -34.85 -33.92 -8.23
C ILE A 890 -33.50 -33.82 -7.49
N THR A 891 -33.42 -34.36 -6.27
CA THR A 891 -32.19 -34.37 -5.46
C THR A 891 -32.11 -35.59 -4.55
N ASP A 892 -31.18 -36.53 -4.80
CA ASP A 892 -30.96 -37.73 -3.96
C ASP A 892 -30.17 -37.43 -2.68
N PHE A 893 -30.54 -38.03 -1.55
CA PHE A 893 -29.74 -37.96 -0.31
C PHE A 893 -28.51 -38.88 -0.31
N ILE A 894 -27.32 -38.31 -0.08
CA ILE A 894 -26.04 -39.03 -0.07
C ILE A 894 -25.52 -39.31 1.35
N GLU A 895 -25.30 -38.27 2.15
CA GLU A 895 -24.75 -38.40 3.51
C GLU A 895 -25.17 -37.25 4.44
N SER A 896 -25.13 -37.49 5.76
CA SER A 896 -25.20 -36.43 6.77
C SER A 896 -24.34 -36.73 7.98
N TYR A 897 -23.84 -35.66 8.62
CA TYR A 897 -23.18 -35.71 9.91
C TYR A 897 -23.79 -34.65 10.86
N PRO A 898 -24.32 -35.05 12.04
CA PRO A 898 -24.57 -36.43 12.46
C PRO A 898 -25.55 -37.18 11.53
N ALA A 899 -25.53 -38.51 11.60
CA ALA A 899 -26.44 -39.35 10.82
C ALA A 899 -27.91 -39.10 11.21
N VAL A 900 -28.82 -39.26 10.23
CA VAL A 900 -30.27 -39.18 10.40
C VAL A 900 -30.79 -40.18 11.44
N SER A 901 -31.75 -39.75 12.26
CA SER A 901 -32.52 -40.65 13.16
C SER A 901 -33.73 -41.27 12.47
N SER A 902 -34.21 -40.65 11.38
CA SER A 902 -35.23 -41.21 10.49
C SER A 902 -35.05 -40.62 9.08
N GLN A 903 -35.22 -41.46 8.07
CA GLN A 903 -35.21 -41.07 6.66
C GLN A 903 -36.51 -41.56 6.02
N LEU A 904 -37.21 -40.65 5.38
CA LEU A 904 -38.29 -40.89 4.43
C LEU A 904 -37.90 -40.16 3.13
N VAL A 905 -38.42 -40.62 1.99
CA VAL A 905 -38.25 -40.06 0.63
C VAL A 905 -37.98 -38.54 0.65
N ASN A 906 -39.01 -37.71 0.82
CA ASN A 906 -38.88 -36.24 0.83
C ASN A 906 -38.52 -35.63 2.21
N ASN A 907 -38.07 -36.42 3.20
CA ASN A 907 -37.93 -35.93 4.58
C ASN A 907 -36.84 -36.63 5.42
N LEU A 908 -35.83 -35.85 5.84
CA LEU A 908 -34.78 -36.28 6.77
C LEU A 908 -35.08 -35.76 8.18
N LYS A 909 -34.79 -36.56 9.22
CA LYS A 909 -34.93 -36.14 10.62
C LYS A 909 -33.72 -36.44 11.47
N TRP A 910 -33.50 -35.60 12.48
CA TRP A 910 -32.49 -35.77 13.53
C TRP A 910 -33.10 -35.54 14.90
N ASN A 911 -32.74 -36.37 15.88
CA ASN A 911 -33.21 -36.25 17.25
C ASN A 911 -32.41 -35.18 17.99
N LEU A 912 -33.11 -34.20 18.58
CA LEU A 912 -32.52 -33.20 19.44
C LEU A 912 -32.55 -33.70 20.89
N ALA A 913 -31.38 -33.86 21.51
CA ALA A 913 -31.25 -34.26 22.90
C ALA A 913 -30.48 -33.20 23.69
N ASN A 914 -31.13 -32.67 24.74
CA ASN A 914 -30.59 -31.72 25.72
C ASN A 914 -29.75 -30.60 25.09
N LEU A 915 -30.36 -29.85 24.16
CA LEU A 915 -29.81 -28.59 23.66
C LEU A 915 -29.90 -27.55 24.79
N ASN A 916 -28.78 -27.20 25.39
CA ASN A 916 -28.73 -26.31 26.55
C ASN A 916 -29.04 -24.85 26.14
N PRO A 917 -29.49 -23.98 27.06
CA PRO A 917 -29.69 -22.56 26.78
C PRO A 917 -28.46 -21.91 26.13
N THR A 918 -28.64 -21.11 25.06
CA THR A 918 -27.57 -20.52 24.24
C THR A 918 -26.63 -21.53 23.54
N GLU A 919 -26.97 -22.82 23.54
CA GLU A 919 -26.29 -23.82 22.73
C GLU A 919 -26.74 -23.73 21.28
N THR A 920 -25.76 -23.77 20.37
CA THR A 920 -25.96 -23.84 18.92
C THR A 920 -25.20 -25.07 18.44
N LYS A 921 -25.83 -25.88 17.60
CA LYS A 921 -25.27 -27.08 16.99
C LYS A 921 -25.53 -27.05 15.48
N GLU A 922 -24.83 -27.91 14.75
CA GLU A 922 -24.87 -27.96 13.29
C GLU A 922 -25.13 -29.40 12.81
N ILE A 923 -25.76 -29.53 11.63
CA ILE A 923 -25.82 -30.77 10.84
C ILE A 923 -25.33 -30.42 9.44
N THR A 924 -24.30 -31.08 8.94
CA THR A 924 -23.91 -30.99 7.53
C THR A 924 -24.50 -32.15 6.74
N PHE A 925 -25.01 -31.89 5.54
CA PHE A 925 -25.55 -32.94 4.67
C PHE A 925 -25.22 -32.69 3.19
N VAL A 926 -25.29 -33.75 2.39
CA VAL A 926 -25.00 -33.75 0.96
C VAL A 926 -26.18 -34.34 0.21
N LEU A 927 -26.64 -33.63 -0.81
CA LEU A 927 -27.58 -34.13 -1.80
C LEU A 927 -26.89 -34.15 -3.16
N ASN A 928 -27.08 -35.19 -3.96
CA ASN A 928 -26.81 -35.10 -5.38
C ASN A 928 -27.97 -34.32 -6.05
N VAL A 929 -27.70 -33.62 -7.14
CA VAL A 929 -28.71 -32.92 -7.93
C VAL A 929 -28.81 -33.61 -9.27
N ASN A 930 -30.01 -34.05 -9.68
CA ASN A 930 -30.20 -34.81 -10.92
C ASN A 930 -29.49 -34.14 -12.11
N SER A 931 -28.91 -34.94 -13.00
CA SER A 931 -28.42 -34.47 -14.28
C SER A 931 -29.58 -34.10 -15.23
N PRO A 932 -29.31 -33.42 -16.35
CA PRO A 932 -30.29 -33.21 -17.40
C PRO A 932 -30.70 -34.51 -18.14
N MET A 933 -30.07 -35.65 -17.82
CA MET A 933 -30.34 -36.96 -18.41
C MET A 933 -31.19 -37.88 -17.51
N GLU A 934 -31.39 -37.51 -16.24
CA GLU A 934 -32.27 -38.21 -15.30
C GLU A 934 -33.71 -37.68 -15.39
N ASN A 935 -34.66 -38.35 -14.72
CA ASN A 935 -36.08 -38.05 -14.87
C ASN A 935 -36.81 -38.04 -13.52
N PRO A 936 -37.31 -36.88 -13.06
CA PRO A 936 -37.29 -35.57 -13.74
C PRO A 936 -35.87 -34.94 -13.86
N PRO A 937 -35.56 -34.27 -14.99
CA PRO A 937 -34.26 -33.64 -15.20
C PRO A 937 -34.17 -32.27 -14.52
N VAL A 938 -33.01 -31.97 -13.92
CA VAL A 938 -32.71 -30.62 -13.40
C VAL A 938 -31.79 -29.88 -14.37
N ASN A 939 -32.03 -28.58 -14.52
CA ASN A 939 -31.32 -27.70 -15.45
C ASN A 939 -30.89 -26.39 -14.77
N GLY A 940 -30.00 -25.63 -15.41
CA GLY A 940 -29.66 -24.28 -14.95
C GLY A 940 -30.90 -23.39 -14.86
N GLY A 941 -30.99 -22.59 -13.80
CA GLY A 941 -32.16 -21.75 -13.49
C GLY A 941 -33.29 -22.47 -12.73
N ALA A 942 -33.23 -23.79 -12.53
CA ALA A 942 -34.16 -24.49 -11.65
C ALA A 942 -33.99 -24.04 -10.18
N ILE A 943 -35.05 -24.16 -9.38
CA ILE A 943 -35.04 -23.80 -7.95
C ILE A 943 -35.24 -25.05 -7.11
N LEU A 944 -34.21 -25.44 -6.35
CA LEU A 944 -34.27 -26.48 -5.34
C LEU A 944 -34.90 -25.90 -4.07
N LYS A 945 -35.87 -26.59 -3.49
CA LYS A 945 -36.70 -26.07 -2.39
C LYS A 945 -36.46 -26.85 -1.11
N TYR A 946 -36.04 -26.14 -0.08
CA TYR A 946 -35.75 -26.70 1.24
C TYR A 946 -36.58 -26.01 2.32
N LEU A 947 -37.16 -26.81 3.21
CA LEU A 947 -37.81 -26.33 4.43
C LEU A 947 -37.22 -27.08 5.62
N ALA A 948 -36.42 -26.39 6.41
CA ALA A 948 -35.93 -26.86 7.69
C ALA A 948 -36.90 -26.44 8.80
N GLU A 949 -37.32 -27.38 9.64
CA GLU A 949 -38.21 -27.16 10.78
C GLU A 949 -37.58 -27.76 12.04
N ILE A 950 -37.73 -27.09 13.18
CA ILE A 950 -37.37 -27.60 14.50
C ILE A 950 -38.61 -27.58 15.40
N SER A 951 -38.61 -28.45 16.42
CA SER A 951 -39.76 -28.64 17.32
C SER A 951 -39.30 -29.24 18.64
N SER A 952 -40.02 -28.93 19.73
CA SER A 952 -39.82 -29.53 21.07
C SER A 952 -41.15 -30.05 21.65
N SER A 953 -41.10 -30.70 22.81
CA SER A 953 -42.31 -31.09 23.56
C SER A 953 -42.89 -29.97 24.44
N GLN A 954 -42.21 -28.82 24.54
CA GLN A 954 -42.67 -27.63 25.25
C GLN A 954 -43.24 -26.62 24.25
N THR A 955 -44.13 -25.73 24.72
CA THR A 955 -44.67 -24.65 23.88
C THR A 955 -43.59 -23.59 23.69
N ASP A 956 -43.22 -23.36 22.43
CA ASP A 956 -42.23 -22.37 22.03
C ASP A 956 -42.83 -20.96 22.01
N GLU A 957 -42.07 -19.96 22.48
CA GLU A 957 -42.53 -18.56 22.57
C GLU A 957 -42.27 -17.72 21.32
N THR A 958 -41.42 -18.17 20.38
CA THR A 958 -41.12 -17.45 19.14
C THR A 958 -41.40 -18.28 17.86
N PRO A 959 -42.52 -19.03 17.68
CA PRO A 959 -42.66 -20.11 16.68
C PRO A 959 -42.41 -19.81 15.19
N ALA A 960 -42.18 -18.56 14.81
CA ALA A 960 -41.74 -18.15 13.48
C ALA A 960 -40.26 -18.48 13.19
N ASN A 961 -39.37 -18.51 14.20
CA ASN A 961 -37.96 -18.87 14.03
C ASN A 961 -37.70 -20.39 13.96
N ASN A 962 -38.71 -21.19 14.31
CA ASN A 962 -38.69 -22.65 14.25
C ASN A 962 -38.78 -23.20 12.82
N LYS A 963 -38.87 -22.34 11.79
CA LYS A 963 -38.96 -22.72 10.37
C LYS A 963 -38.09 -21.84 9.49
N PHE A 964 -37.34 -22.44 8.57
CA PHE A 964 -36.53 -21.74 7.58
C PHE A 964 -36.79 -22.31 6.19
N VAL A 965 -37.23 -21.46 5.27
CA VAL A 965 -37.40 -21.79 3.85
C VAL A 965 -36.19 -21.29 3.07
N PHE A 966 -35.60 -22.15 2.25
CA PHE A 966 -34.46 -21.82 1.40
C PHE A 966 -34.69 -22.33 -0.03
N ASP A 967 -34.70 -21.39 -0.98
CA ASP A 967 -34.83 -21.63 -2.41
C ASP A 967 -33.43 -21.44 -3.06
N GLN A 968 -32.78 -22.51 -3.48
CA GLN A 968 -31.47 -22.43 -4.16
C GLN A 968 -31.62 -22.53 -5.67
N VAL A 969 -31.12 -21.52 -6.38
CA VAL A 969 -30.99 -21.55 -7.85
C VAL A 969 -29.85 -22.49 -8.25
N VAL A 970 -30.14 -23.40 -9.18
CA VAL A 970 -29.18 -24.29 -9.83
C VAL A 970 -28.42 -23.53 -10.91
N VAL A 971 -27.10 -23.66 -10.95
CA VAL A 971 -26.24 -23.02 -11.96
C VAL A 971 -25.58 -24.05 -12.86
N ASN A 972 -25.30 -23.68 -14.10
CA ASN A 972 -24.59 -24.48 -15.09
C ASN A 972 -23.45 -23.66 -15.72
N SER A 973 -22.50 -24.35 -16.34
CA SER A 973 -21.65 -23.74 -17.37
C SER A 973 -22.54 -23.37 -18.57
N PHE A 974 -22.39 -22.15 -19.08
CA PHE A 974 -23.03 -21.72 -20.32
C PHE A 974 -22.53 -22.55 -21.52
N ASP A 975 -23.37 -22.70 -22.54
CA ASP A 975 -22.89 -23.03 -23.88
C ASP A 975 -22.07 -21.84 -24.40
N PRO A 976 -20.82 -22.03 -24.89
CA PRO A 976 -20.04 -20.95 -25.47
C PRO A 976 -20.60 -20.42 -26.81
N ASN A 977 -21.52 -21.15 -27.44
CA ASN A 977 -22.22 -20.76 -28.67
C ASN A 977 -23.55 -20.05 -28.37
N ASP A 978 -23.48 -18.89 -27.70
CA ASP A 978 -24.65 -18.14 -27.24
C ASP A 978 -25.00 -16.90 -28.09
N LYS A 979 -26.21 -16.39 -27.89
CA LYS A 979 -26.70 -15.09 -28.34
C LYS A 979 -27.29 -14.35 -27.13
N THR A 980 -26.83 -13.13 -26.90
CA THR A 980 -27.19 -12.32 -25.73
C THR A 980 -27.60 -10.90 -26.16
N CYS A 981 -28.72 -10.40 -25.61
CA CYS A 981 -29.13 -9.00 -25.74
C CYS A 981 -28.41 -8.18 -24.67
N ILE A 982 -27.64 -7.16 -25.06
CA ILE A 982 -26.72 -6.45 -24.15
C ILE A 982 -27.50 -5.54 -23.18
N GLU A 983 -28.69 -5.08 -23.57
CA GLU A 983 -29.62 -4.38 -22.67
C GLU A 983 -30.27 -5.30 -21.60
N GLY A 984 -30.06 -6.62 -21.67
CA GLY A 984 -30.56 -7.60 -20.70
C GLY A 984 -32.03 -8.00 -20.89
N ASP A 985 -32.55 -8.78 -19.93
CA ASP A 985 -33.89 -9.40 -20.00
C ASP A 985 -35.05 -8.39 -19.83
N LYS A 986 -34.74 -7.16 -19.39
CA LYS A 986 -35.71 -6.10 -19.09
C LYS A 986 -35.22 -4.74 -19.53
N ILE A 987 -36.09 -3.98 -20.21
CA ILE A 987 -35.78 -2.62 -20.69
C ILE A 987 -36.90 -1.63 -20.43
N SER A 988 -36.52 -0.37 -20.19
CA SER A 988 -37.48 0.73 -20.10
C SER A 988 -38.17 0.99 -21.45
N LYS A 989 -39.45 1.40 -21.39
CA LYS A 989 -40.25 1.79 -22.56
C LYS A 989 -39.65 2.91 -23.42
N THR A 990 -38.66 3.65 -22.91
CA THR A 990 -37.86 4.60 -23.70
C THR A 990 -37.05 3.95 -24.82
N LYS A 991 -36.91 2.61 -24.81
CA LYS A 991 -36.27 1.83 -25.88
C LYS A 991 -37.20 1.39 -27.03
N ILE A 992 -38.51 1.69 -26.95
CA ILE A 992 -39.45 1.45 -28.06
C ILE A 992 -39.10 2.40 -29.22
N GLY A 993 -38.72 1.85 -30.38
CA GLY A 993 -38.25 2.62 -31.55
C GLY A 993 -36.75 2.98 -31.54
N ASP A 994 -36.01 2.58 -30.50
CA ASP A 994 -34.56 2.77 -30.37
C ASP A 994 -33.78 1.47 -30.64
N TYR A 995 -32.46 1.58 -30.75
CA TYR A 995 -31.54 0.46 -30.88
C TYR A 995 -31.46 -0.41 -29.63
N VAL A 996 -31.48 -1.71 -29.86
CA VAL A 996 -30.94 -2.75 -28.98
C VAL A 996 -29.72 -3.41 -29.64
N HIS A 997 -28.85 -4.00 -28.83
CA HIS A 997 -27.57 -4.56 -29.24
C HIS A 997 -27.50 -6.06 -28.94
N TYR A 998 -27.06 -6.84 -29.91
CA TYR A 998 -26.84 -8.27 -29.77
C TYR A 998 -25.36 -8.61 -29.92
N ILE A 999 -24.90 -9.52 -29.07
CA ILE A 999 -23.66 -10.26 -29.26
C ILE A 999 -24.00 -11.74 -29.48
N ILE A 1000 -23.32 -12.37 -30.42
CA ILE A 1000 -23.29 -13.81 -30.63
C ILE A 1000 -21.85 -14.26 -30.40
N ARG A 1001 -21.64 -15.28 -29.56
CA ARG A 1001 -20.35 -15.96 -29.41
C ARG A 1001 -20.41 -17.32 -30.09
N PHE A 1002 -19.25 -17.83 -30.46
CA PHE A 1002 -19.10 -19.15 -31.04
C PHE A 1002 -17.74 -19.73 -30.66
N GLU A 1003 -17.67 -21.05 -30.45
CA GLU A 1003 -16.45 -21.74 -30.08
C GLU A 1003 -16.33 -23.03 -30.90
N ASN A 1004 -15.18 -23.24 -31.54
CA ASN A 1004 -14.90 -24.47 -32.27
C ASN A 1004 -14.47 -25.58 -31.30
N THR A 1005 -15.46 -26.32 -30.81
CA THR A 1005 -15.29 -27.53 -29.97
C THR A 1005 -15.03 -28.80 -30.80
N GLY A 1006 -14.62 -28.65 -32.07
CA GLY A 1006 -14.29 -29.75 -32.98
C GLY A 1006 -12.93 -30.39 -32.71
N THR A 1007 -12.51 -31.26 -33.61
CA THR A 1007 -11.18 -31.93 -33.59
C THR A 1007 -10.22 -31.43 -34.67
N TYR A 1008 -10.58 -30.33 -35.34
CA TYR A 1008 -9.78 -29.67 -36.37
C TYR A 1008 -10.15 -28.19 -36.48
N ALA A 1009 -9.28 -27.38 -37.09
CA ALA A 1009 -9.52 -25.95 -37.28
C ALA A 1009 -10.59 -25.71 -38.36
N ALA A 1010 -11.58 -24.86 -38.06
CA ALA A 1010 -12.65 -24.50 -38.99
C ALA A 1010 -12.22 -23.36 -39.92
N GLN A 1011 -12.26 -23.56 -41.23
CA GLN A 1011 -11.78 -22.55 -42.18
C GLN A 1011 -12.77 -21.40 -42.33
N ASN A 1012 -14.07 -21.67 -42.33
CA ASN A 1012 -15.14 -20.71 -42.53
C ASN A 1012 -16.22 -20.87 -41.46
N ILE A 1013 -16.82 -19.75 -41.03
CA ILE A 1013 -17.97 -19.76 -40.11
C ILE A 1013 -19.08 -18.89 -40.69
N THR A 1014 -20.31 -19.42 -40.71
CA THR A 1014 -21.50 -18.64 -41.07
C THR A 1014 -22.47 -18.60 -39.89
N VAL A 1015 -22.80 -17.41 -39.42
CA VAL A 1015 -23.86 -17.19 -38.43
C VAL A 1015 -25.12 -16.73 -39.16
N LYS A 1016 -26.22 -17.49 -39.02
CA LYS A 1016 -27.51 -17.21 -39.64
C LYS A 1016 -28.55 -16.79 -38.60
N ASP A 1017 -29.09 -15.59 -38.74
CA ASP A 1017 -30.14 -15.03 -37.86
C ASP A 1017 -31.43 -14.80 -38.67
N VAL A 1018 -32.60 -14.97 -38.04
CA VAL A 1018 -33.90 -14.80 -38.69
C VAL A 1018 -34.70 -13.76 -37.91
N ILE A 1019 -34.71 -12.53 -38.45
CA ILE A 1019 -35.23 -11.36 -37.74
C ILE A 1019 -36.76 -11.32 -37.80
N ASP A 1020 -37.39 -11.16 -36.64
CA ASP A 1020 -38.83 -10.97 -36.53
C ASP A 1020 -39.22 -9.55 -37.01
N LEU A 1021 -39.74 -9.47 -38.24
CA LEU A 1021 -40.21 -8.22 -38.84
C LEU A 1021 -41.46 -7.63 -38.14
N THR A 1022 -42.08 -8.29 -37.17
CA THR A 1022 -43.12 -7.70 -36.32
C THR A 1022 -42.54 -6.91 -35.15
N LYS A 1023 -41.34 -7.30 -34.67
CA LYS A 1023 -40.66 -6.70 -33.51
C LYS A 1023 -39.55 -5.72 -33.90
N TYR A 1024 -38.90 -5.89 -35.05
CA TYR A 1024 -37.73 -5.10 -35.46
C TYR A 1024 -37.88 -4.41 -36.82
N ASP A 1025 -37.08 -3.36 -37.04
CA ASP A 1025 -36.83 -2.76 -38.34
C ASP A 1025 -35.53 -3.30 -38.94
N ILE A 1026 -35.63 -4.26 -39.86
CA ILE A 1026 -34.48 -4.87 -40.55
C ILE A 1026 -33.62 -3.86 -41.31
N THR A 1027 -34.19 -2.73 -41.77
CA THR A 1027 -33.43 -1.70 -42.51
C THR A 1027 -32.48 -0.90 -41.61
N SER A 1028 -32.64 -1.04 -40.29
CA SER A 1028 -31.76 -0.45 -39.28
C SER A 1028 -30.65 -1.40 -38.79
N LEU A 1029 -30.60 -2.65 -39.26
CA LEU A 1029 -29.58 -3.60 -38.84
C LEU A 1029 -28.18 -3.08 -39.23
N TYR A 1030 -27.30 -2.98 -38.24
CA TYR A 1030 -25.95 -2.46 -38.42
C TYR A 1030 -24.93 -3.35 -37.68
N PRO A 1031 -24.05 -4.08 -38.41
CA PRO A 1031 -22.95 -4.83 -37.80
C PRO A 1031 -21.94 -3.87 -37.14
N LEU A 1032 -21.41 -4.24 -35.98
CA LEU A 1032 -20.56 -3.36 -35.16
C LEU A 1032 -19.11 -3.85 -35.08
N SER A 1033 -18.92 -5.13 -34.78
CA SER A 1033 -17.60 -5.76 -34.63
C SER A 1033 -17.71 -7.28 -34.73
N GLY A 1034 -16.57 -7.95 -34.88
CA GLY A 1034 -16.44 -9.39 -34.74
C GLY A 1034 -14.99 -9.76 -34.40
N SER A 1035 -14.75 -11.00 -33.98
CA SER A 1035 -13.41 -11.52 -33.70
C SER A 1035 -12.48 -11.50 -34.92
N HIS A 1036 -13.08 -11.63 -36.11
CA HIS A 1036 -12.40 -11.77 -37.39
C HIS A 1036 -13.14 -10.91 -38.44
N LEU A 1037 -12.56 -10.72 -39.63
CA LEU A 1037 -13.24 -10.06 -40.74
C LEU A 1037 -14.43 -10.91 -41.24
N PHE A 1038 -15.55 -10.26 -41.54
CA PHE A 1038 -16.76 -10.89 -42.07
C PHE A 1038 -17.47 -10.02 -43.10
N SER A 1039 -18.33 -10.64 -43.89
CA SER A 1039 -19.35 -9.97 -44.70
C SER A 1039 -20.76 -10.21 -44.13
N THR A 1040 -21.71 -9.36 -44.47
CA THR A 1040 -23.13 -9.51 -44.07
C THR A 1040 -24.01 -9.47 -45.31
N GLU A 1041 -24.87 -10.48 -45.46
CA GLU A 1041 -25.82 -10.62 -46.55
C GLU A 1041 -27.23 -10.76 -45.98
N ILE A 1042 -28.19 -10.01 -46.51
CA ILE A 1042 -29.61 -10.09 -46.10
C ILE A 1042 -30.42 -10.67 -47.25
N THR A 1043 -31.07 -11.81 -47.00
CA THR A 1043 -31.89 -12.55 -47.99
C THR A 1043 -33.34 -12.68 -47.51
N ASP A 1044 -34.26 -12.91 -48.44
CA ASP A 1044 -35.71 -13.06 -48.20
C ASP A 1044 -36.35 -11.95 -47.33
N ASN A 1045 -35.75 -10.75 -47.32
CA ASN A 1045 -36.07 -9.58 -46.50
C ASN A 1045 -35.95 -9.74 -44.96
N ASN A 1046 -35.59 -10.91 -44.43
CA ASN A 1046 -35.44 -11.10 -42.97
C ASN A 1046 -34.38 -12.11 -42.50
N LYS A 1047 -33.71 -12.83 -43.40
CA LYS A 1047 -32.63 -13.76 -43.07
C LYS A 1047 -31.30 -13.04 -43.19
N VAL A 1048 -30.46 -13.12 -42.17
CA VAL A 1048 -29.18 -12.40 -42.09
C VAL A 1048 -28.06 -13.41 -41.96
N ASP A 1049 -27.24 -13.51 -42.99
CA ASP A 1049 -26.03 -14.32 -43.04
C ASP A 1049 -24.81 -13.44 -42.71
N PHE A 1050 -24.10 -13.75 -41.63
CA PHE A 1050 -22.78 -13.18 -41.33
C PHE A 1050 -21.71 -14.23 -41.64
N LYS A 1051 -20.84 -13.95 -42.62
CA LYS A 1051 -19.91 -14.91 -43.21
C LYS A 1051 -18.45 -14.52 -42.90
N PHE A 1052 -17.80 -15.34 -42.10
CA PHE A 1052 -16.37 -15.29 -41.79
C PHE A 1052 -15.64 -16.29 -42.69
N GLU A 1053 -14.85 -15.81 -43.64
CA GLU A 1053 -14.20 -16.64 -44.66
C GLU A 1053 -12.69 -16.76 -44.42
N ASN A 1054 -12.13 -17.97 -44.56
CA ASN A 1054 -10.70 -18.28 -44.39
C ASN A 1054 -10.08 -17.83 -43.06
N ILE A 1055 -10.84 -17.84 -41.96
CA ILE A 1055 -10.35 -17.43 -40.63
C ILE A 1055 -9.47 -18.50 -39.96
N ASN A 1056 -9.65 -19.78 -40.32
CA ASN A 1056 -8.92 -20.92 -39.75
C ASN A 1056 -8.95 -20.92 -38.21
N LEU A 1057 -10.16 -20.88 -37.63
CA LEU A 1057 -10.37 -20.84 -36.19
C LEU A 1057 -9.83 -22.15 -35.56
N PRO A 1058 -8.88 -22.10 -34.60
CA PRO A 1058 -8.34 -23.28 -33.93
C PRO A 1058 -9.38 -24.11 -33.17
N PHE A 1059 -8.94 -25.20 -32.56
CA PHE A 1059 -9.79 -26.11 -31.76
C PHE A 1059 -9.16 -26.46 -30.39
N ASP A 1060 -8.13 -25.70 -29.98
CA ASP A 1060 -7.54 -25.77 -28.64
C ASP A 1060 -8.23 -24.80 -27.68
N ASP A 1061 -8.42 -25.25 -26.44
CA ASP A 1061 -9.14 -24.60 -25.31
C ASP A 1061 -8.68 -23.16 -24.94
N ALA A 1062 -7.71 -22.59 -25.65
CA ALA A 1062 -7.12 -21.29 -25.40
C ALA A 1062 -7.27 -20.28 -26.56
N ASN A 1063 -7.66 -20.71 -27.76
CA ASN A 1063 -7.72 -19.87 -28.97
C ASN A 1063 -8.86 -20.24 -29.93
N ASN A 1064 -9.81 -21.10 -29.52
CA ASN A 1064 -10.89 -21.62 -30.36
C ASN A 1064 -12.17 -20.75 -30.36
N ASP A 1065 -12.13 -19.56 -29.75
CA ASP A 1065 -13.28 -18.68 -29.53
C ASP A 1065 -13.44 -17.57 -30.59
N GLY A 1066 -14.67 -17.10 -30.74
CA GLY A 1066 -15.00 -15.98 -31.61
C GLY A 1066 -16.32 -15.31 -31.27
N TYR A 1067 -16.54 -14.14 -31.86
CA TYR A 1067 -17.77 -13.37 -31.64
C TYR A 1067 -18.18 -12.53 -32.85
N LEU A 1068 -19.44 -12.11 -32.81
CA LEU A 1068 -20.11 -11.18 -33.71
C LEU A 1068 -20.97 -10.22 -32.86
N ALA A 1069 -20.90 -8.93 -33.12
CA ALA A 1069 -21.74 -7.92 -32.46
C ALA A 1069 -22.46 -7.05 -33.50
N PHE A 1070 -23.76 -6.82 -33.31
CA PHE A 1070 -24.58 -5.95 -34.16
C PHE A 1070 -25.66 -5.22 -33.35
N LYS A 1071 -26.31 -4.24 -33.96
CA LYS A 1071 -27.48 -3.56 -33.40
C LYS A 1071 -28.62 -3.47 -34.40
N ILE A 1072 -29.84 -3.37 -33.89
CA ILE A 1072 -31.07 -3.24 -34.67
C ILE A 1072 -32.10 -2.44 -33.85
N LYS A 1073 -32.97 -1.67 -34.51
CA LYS A 1073 -34.06 -0.97 -33.82
C LYS A 1073 -35.26 -1.86 -33.58
N THR A 1074 -35.84 -1.71 -32.40
CA THR A 1074 -37.20 -2.19 -32.12
C THR A 1074 -38.22 -1.37 -32.91
N LYS A 1075 -39.39 -1.93 -33.18
CA LYS A 1075 -40.50 -1.18 -33.79
C LYS A 1075 -41.22 -0.29 -32.77
N SER A 1076 -41.69 0.86 -33.24
CA SER A 1076 -42.52 1.79 -32.48
C SER A 1076 -43.93 1.27 -32.14
N THR A 1077 -44.27 0.06 -32.58
CA THR A 1077 -45.56 -0.61 -32.35
C THR A 1077 -45.59 -1.51 -31.10
N LEU A 1078 -44.47 -1.64 -30.38
CA LEU A 1078 -44.38 -2.42 -29.14
C LEU A 1078 -44.99 -1.65 -27.94
N VAL A 1079 -45.42 -2.38 -26.92
CA VAL A 1079 -46.02 -1.82 -25.69
C VAL A 1079 -45.39 -2.36 -24.40
N GLU A 1080 -45.74 -1.78 -23.24
CA GLU A 1080 -45.30 -2.31 -21.93
C GLU A 1080 -45.78 -3.76 -21.74
N GLY A 1081 -44.87 -4.68 -21.43
CA GLY A 1081 -45.13 -6.12 -21.36
C GLY A 1081 -44.92 -6.90 -22.66
N ASP A 1082 -44.63 -6.26 -23.80
CA ASP A 1082 -44.12 -6.98 -24.98
C ASP A 1082 -42.73 -7.56 -24.70
N SER A 1083 -42.50 -8.79 -25.16
CA SER A 1083 -41.16 -9.40 -25.26
C SER A 1083 -40.70 -9.50 -26.71
N PHE A 1084 -39.39 -9.54 -26.92
CA PHE A 1084 -38.73 -9.83 -28.19
C PHE A 1084 -37.40 -10.59 -27.98
N GLY A 1085 -36.95 -11.29 -29.01
CA GLY A 1085 -35.83 -12.22 -28.91
C GLY A 1085 -35.64 -13.06 -30.18
N GLY A 1086 -34.92 -14.18 -30.05
CA GLY A 1086 -34.72 -15.17 -31.11
C GLY A 1086 -33.29 -15.71 -31.12
N SER A 1087 -33.11 -17.02 -31.34
CA SER A 1087 -31.80 -17.65 -31.50
C SER A 1087 -31.19 -17.42 -32.89
N ALA A 1088 -29.90 -17.69 -33.03
CA ALA A 1088 -29.18 -17.79 -34.30
C ALA A 1088 -28.68 -19.22 -34.54
N ASN A 1089 -28.20 -19.50 -35.75
CA ASN A 1089 -27.62 -20.79 -36.13
C ASN A 1089 -26.20 -20.61 -36.65
N ILE A 1090 -25.22 -21.24 -35.99
CA ILE A 1090 -23.79 -21.15 -36.30
C ILE A 1090 -23.38 -22.40 -37.08
N PHE A 1091 -22.75 -22.21 -38.24
CA PHE A 1091 -22.24 -23.27 -39.11
C PHE A 1091 -20.71 -23.18 -39.17
N PHE A 1092 -20.03 -24.27 -38.83
CA PHE A 1092 -18.58 -24.42 -38.99
C PHE A 1092 -18.31 -25.21 -40.28
N ASP A 1093 -17.65 -24.58 -41.25
CA ASP A 1093 -17.51 -25.03 -42.64
C ASP A 1093 -18.81 -25.56 -43.25
N TYR A 1094 -18.94 -26.88 -43.42
CA TYR A 1094 -20.10 -27.56 -44.02
C TYR A 1094 -20.86 -28.45 -43.02
N ASN A 1095 -20.59 -28.30 -41.72
CA ASN A 1095 -21.24 -29.08 -40.67
C ASN A 1095 -22.70 -28.64 -40.42
N SER A 1096 -23.44 -29.48 -39.71
CA SER A 1096 -24.76 -29.12 -39.17
C SER A 1096 -24.69 -27.88 -38.27
N ALA A 1097 -25.77 -27.11 -38.24
CA ALA A 1097 -25.88 -25.92 -37.40
C ALA A 1097 -25.85 -26.24 -35.91
N ILE A 1098 -25.15 -25.40 -35.13
CA ILE A 1098 -25.36 -25.24 -33.69
C ILE A 1098 -26.33 -24.09 -33.49
N THR A 1099 -27.48 -24.34 -32.87
CA THR A 1099 -28.49 -23.30 -32.57
C THR A 1099 -28.21 -22.68 -31.20
N THR A 1100 -28.11 -21.35 -31.13
CA THR A 1100 -27.87 -20.65 -29.86
C THR A 1100 -29.08 -20.76 -28.91
N ASN A 1101 -28.89 -20.38 -27.65
CA ASN A 1101 -29.99 -19.99 -26.75
C ASN A 1101 -30.88 -18.89 -27.38
N VAL A 1102 -32.08 -18.72 -26.80
CA VAL A 1102 -33.05 -17.69 -27.18
C VAL A 1102 -33.05 -16.57 -26.11
N PRO A 1103 -32.27 -15.48 -26.27
CA PRO A 1103 -32.38 -14.33 -25.37
C PRO A 1103 -33.77 -13.69 -25.52
N THR A 1104 -34.40 -13.35 -24.40
CA THR A 1104 -35.76 -12.81 -24.36
C THR A 1104 -35.82 -11.54 -23.51
N THR A 1105 -35.84 -10.38 -24.18
CA THR A 1105 -35.92 -9.07 -23.55
C THR A 1105 -37.37 -8.61 -23.49
N THR A 1106 -37.82 -8.10 -22.34
CA THR A 1106 -39.20 -7.66 -22.09
C THR A 1106 -39.26 -6.18 -21.72
N ILE A 1107 -40.23 -5.44 -22.25
CA ILE A 1107 -40.44 -4.03 -21.92
C ILE A 1107 -41.10 -3.93 -20.54
N GLU A 1108 -40.46 -3.23 -19.61
CA GLU A 1108 -40.89 -3.16 -18.21
C GLU A 1108 -42.26 -2.50 -18.02
N GLN A 1109 -43.07 -3.12 -17.15
CA GLN A 1109 -44.28 -2.51 -16.58
C GLN A 1109 -43.90 -1.66 -15.36
N ALA A 1110 -44.43 -0.44 -15.27
CA ALA A 1110 -44.07 0.50 -14.22
C ALA A 1110 -44.65 0.12 -12.83
N LEU A 1111 -43.87 -0.56 -12.00
CA LEU A 1111 -44.15 -0.77 -10.57
C LEU A 1111 -43.94 0.53 -9.76
N GLY A 1112 -44.86 1.48 -9.93
CA GLY A 1112 -44.82 2.79 -9.27
C GLY A 1112 -45.15 2.73 -7.78
N VAL A 1113 -44.19 3.13 -6.93
CA VAL A 1113 -44.50 3.62 -5.59
C VAL A 1113 -45.35 4.88 -5.72
N LYS A 1114 -46.49 4.95 -5.02
CA LYS A 1114 -47.33 6.15 -5.03
C LYS A 1114 -46.64 7.28 -4.27
N ASP A 1115 -46.25 8.35 -4.97
CA ASP A 1115 -46.03 9.64 -4.34
C ASP A 1115 -47.36 10.22 -3.83
N PHE A 1116 -47.41 10.58 -2.55
CA PHE A 1116 -48.63 11.05 -1.91
C PHE A 1116 -48.79 12.56 -2.06
N SER A 1117 -49.88 12.99 -2.71
CA SER A 1117 -50.21 14.41 -2.92
C SER A 1117 -50.45 15.12 -1.59
N PHE A 1118 -49.48 15.96 -1.19
CA PHE A 1118 -49.45 16.64 0.11
C PHE A 1118 -50.79 17.29 0.50
N GLY A 1119 -51.41 18.02 -0.44
CA GLY A 1119 -52.62 18.80 -0.21
C GLY A 1119 -53.90 17.99 0.01
N GLN A 1120 -53.90 16.67 -0.23
CA GLN A 1120 -55.04 15.81 0.13
C GLN A 1120 -55.12 15.57 1.63
N TYR A 1121 -53.99 15.45 2.32
CA TYR A 1121 -53.93 14.98 3.71
C TYR A 1121 -53.49 16.03 4.72
N PHE A 1122 -52.69 17.03 4.30
CA PHE A 1122 -52.12 18.04 5.18
C PHE A 1122 -52.31 19.46 4.63
N VAL A 1123 -52.53 20.43 5.52
CA VAL A 1123 -52.52 21.87 5.21
C VAL A 1123 -51.55 22.55 6.16
N VAL A 1124 -50.71 23.45 5.63
CA VAL A 1124 -49.67 24.17 6.39
C VAL A 1124 -49.89 25.68 6.25
N TYR A 1125 -50.08 26.39 7.36
CA TYR A 1125 -50.48 27.81 7.35
C TYR A 1125 -50.10 28.56 8.64
N PRO A 1126 -49.98 29.90 8.61
CA PRO A 1126 -49.99 30.78 7.44
C PRO A 1126 -48.72 30.57 6.58
N ASN A 1127 -48.83 30.88 5.28
CA ASN A 1127 -47.70 30.87 4.35
C ASN A 1127 -47.84 32.09 3.42
N PRO A 1128 -46.99 33.13 3.55
CA PRO A 1128 -45.81 33.23 4.40
C PRO A 1128 -46.10 33.31 5.92
N VAL A 1129 -45.20 32.71 6.71
CA VAL A 1129 -45.27 32.62 8.18
C VAL A 1129 -44.39 33.68 8.86
N SER A 1130 -44.84 34.22 10.01
CA SER A 1130 -43.96 34.96 10.91
C SER A 1130 -43.26 34.01 11.87
N ASP A 1131 -43.96 33.51 12.90
CA ASP A 1131 -43.31 32.88 14.07
C ASP A 1131 -43.81 31.46 14.37
N VAL A 1132 -45.07 31.14 14.04
CA VAL A 1132 -45.68 29.81 14.26
C VAL A 1132 -46.32 29.31 12.97
N LEU A 1133 -45.87 28.13 12.53
CA LEU A 1133 -46.34 27.39 11.36
C LEU A 1133 -47.26 26.26 11.84
N ASN A 1134 -48.54 26.32 11.50
CA ASN A 1134 -49.53 25.33 11.91
C ASN A 1134 -49.68 24.23 10.85
N ILE A 1135 -50.01 23.02 11.29
CA ILE A 1135 -50.29 21.86 10.46
C ILE A 1135 -51.66 21.30 10.86
N THR A 1136 -52.55 21.12 9.89
CA THR A 1136 -53.83 20.46 10.10
C THR A 1136 -53.92 19.22 9.20
N THR A 1137 -54.25 18.09 9.81
CA THR A 1137 -54.58 16.83 9.13
C THR A 1137 -56.02 16.86 8.62
N LYS A 1138 -56.30 16.14 7.52
CA LYS A 1138 -57.65 15.99 6.95
C LYS A 1138 -58.28 14.62 7.19
N GLU A 1139 -57.48 13.64 7.62
CA GLU A 1139 -57.88 12.26 7.90
C GLU A 1139 -57.09 11.72 9.11
N ASP A 1140 -57.50 10.54 9.60
CA ASP A 1140 -56.91 9.83 10.74
C ASP A 1140 -55.55 9.20 10.37
N ILE A 1141 -54.51 10.02 10.39
CA ILE A 1141 -53.15 9.71 9.93
C ILE A 1141 -52.15 10.06 11.04
N GLN A 1142 -51.28 9.11 11.41
CA GLN A 1142 -50.34 9.30 12.51
C GLN A 1142 -49.00 9.83 12.01
N LEU A 1143 -48.64 11.03 12.48
CA LEU A 1143 -47.35 11.67 12.17
C LEU A 1143 -46.21 11.01 12.95
N SER A 1144 -45.26 10.42 12.21
CA SER A 1144 -44.06 9.80 12.77
C SER A 1144 -42.97 10.85 13.03
N SER A 1145 -42.73 11.75 12.07
CA SER A 1145 -41.80 12.88 12.25
C SER A 1145 -42.05 14.01 11.24
N ILE A 1146 -41.56 15.19 11.58
CA ILE A 1146 -41.58 16.38 10.72
C ILE A 1146 -40.15 16.92 10.60
N GLN A 1147 -39.76 17.34 9.40
CA GLN A 1147 -38.40 17.74 9.06
C GLN A 1147 -38.43 19.05 8.26
N ILE A 1148 -37.63 20.04 8.64
CA ILE A 1148 -37.51 21.33 7.94
C ILE A 1148 -36.13 21.41 7.27
N TYR A 1149 -36.12 21.73 5.99
CA TYR A 1149 -34.94 21.86 5.13
C TYR A 1149 -34.83 23.27 4.55
N ASN A 1150 -33.60 23.75 4.31
CA ASN A 1150 -33.37 24.96 3.50
C ASN A 1150 -33.35 24.64 1.99
N VAL A 1151 -33.18 25.66 1.15
CA VAL A 1151 -33.11 25.51 -0.32
C VAL A 1151 -31.91 24.70 -0.84
N LEU A 1152 -30.91 24.43 0.00
CA LEU A 1152 -29.74 23.60 -0.32
C LEU A 1152 -29.93 22.13 0.10
N GLY A 1153 -31.13 21.75 0.56
CA GLY A 1153 -31.41 20.40 1.07
C GLY A 1153 -30.78 20.09 2.42
N GLN A 1154 -30.21 21.08 3.11
CA GLN A 1154 -29.66 20.90 4.46
C GLN A 1154 -30.80 20.85 5.49
N LEU A 1155 -30.75 19.85 6.37
CA LEU A 1155 -31.73 19.63 7.42
C LEU A 1155 -31.52 20.64 8.58
N ILE A 1156 -32.50 21.51 8.80
CA ILE A 1156 -32.44 22.62 9.76
C ILE A 1156 -33.10 22.26 11.10
N ARG A 1157 -34.20 21.50 11.08
CA ARG A 1157 -34.91 21.06 12.31
C ARG A 1157 -35.58 19.71 12.08
N VAL A 1158 -35.59 18.88 13.12
CA VAL A 1158 -36.37 17.62 13.17
C VAL A 1158 -37.29 17.68 14.39
N ILE A 1159 -38.52 17.19 14.22
CA ILE A 1159 -39.48 16.93 15.29
C ILE A 1159 -39.80 15.43 15.22
N PRO A 1160 -39.13 14.58 16.02
CA PRO A 1160 -39.47 13.16 16.10
C PRO A 1160 -40.75 12.94 16.91
N ASN A 1161 -41.40 11.78 16.72
CA ASN A 1161 -42.62 11.37 17.42
C ASN A 1161 -43.78 12.39 17.30
N ALA A 1162 -43.95 12.96 16.11
CA ALA A 1162 -44.79 14.13 15.85
C ALA A 1162 -46.32 13.92 15.94
N LYS A 1163 -46.80 12.83 16.57
CA LYS A 1163 -48.19 12.34 16.49
C LYS A 1163 -49.25 13.39 16.84
N ASN A 1164 -48.94 14.30 17.76
CA ASN A 1164 -49.85 15.33 18.28
C ASN A 1164 -49.33 16.76 17.98
N VAL A 1165 -48.56 16.97 16.91
CA VAL A 1165 -47.92 18.26 16.61
C VAL A 1165 -48.75 19.09 15.61
N GLU A 1166 -49.58 19.98 16.14
CA GLU A 1166 -50.40 20.92 15.36
C GLU A 1166 -49.69 22.25 15.06
N ASN A 1167 -48.68 22.62 15.85
CA ASN A 1167 -47.98 23.91 15.75
C ASN A 1167 -46.46 23.73 15.80
N ILE A 1168 -45.74 24.48 14.95
CA ILE A 1168 -44.27 24.50 14.93
C ILE A 1168 -43.79 25.94 15.07
N ASP A 1169 -43.02 26.21 16.12
CA ASP A 1169 -42.23 27.43 16.23
C ASP A 1169 -41.15 27.48 15.12
N VAL A 1170 -41.18 28.56 14.36
CA VAL A 1170 -40.24 28.90 13.27
C VAL A 1170 -39.64 30.29 13.45
N SER A 1171 -39.82 30.92 14.61
CA SER A 1171 -39.31 32.26 14.91
C SER A 1171 -37.78 32.38 14.75
N GLY A 1172 -37.04 31.33 15.12
CA GLY A 1172 -35.59 31.22 14.96
C GLY A 1172 -35.09 30.94 13.53
N LEU A 1173 -35.98 30.87 12.52
CA LEU A 1173 -35.58 30.80 11.11
C LEU A 1173 -35.34 32.20 10.53
N HIS A 1174 -34.40 32.32 9.60
CA HIS A 1174 -34.16 33.57 8.87
C HIS A 1174 -35.22 33.75 7.79
N SER A 1175 -35.44 34.98 7.32
CA SER A 1175 -36.39 35.25 6.23
C SER A 1175 -35.97 34.54 4.94
N GLY A 1176 -36.87 33.79 4.32
CA GLY A 1176 -36.51 32.94 3.19
C GLY A 1176 -37.45 31.77 2.87
N ASN A 1177 -37.01 30.96 1.91
CA ASN A 1177 -37.73 29.77 1.44
C ASN A 1177 -37.25 28.52 2.20
N TYR A 1178 -38.20 27.73 2.70
CA TYR A 1178 -37.93 26.46 3.38
C TYR A 1178 -38.85 25.35 2.83
N PHE A 1179 -38.41 24.10 2.96
CA PHE A 1179 -39.22 22.93 2.68
C PHE A 1179 -39.55 22.22 3.99
N ILE A 1180 -40.80 21.80 4.15
CA ILE A 1180 -41.25 20.96 5.26
C ILE A 1180 -41.65 19.60 4.71
N LYS A 1181 -40.98 18.56 5.22
CA LYS A 1181 -41.24 17.15 4.91
C LYS A 1181 -41.93 16.51 6.11
N ILE A 1182 -43.03 15.82 5.84
CA ILE A 1182 -43.85 15.12 6.82
C ILE A 1182 -43.72 13.62 6.55
N VAL A 1183 -43.49 12.84 7.61
CA VAL A 1183 -43.40 11.38 7.58
C VAL A 1183 -44.49 10.81 8.47
N SER A 1184 -45.25 9.85 7.95
CA SER A 1184 -46.46 9.28 8.57
C SER A 1184 -46.54 7.77 8.35
N ASP A 1185 -47.50 7.11 9.00
CA ASP A 1185 -47.83 5.71 8.76
C ASP A 1185 -48.31 5.42 7.32
N LYS A 1186 -48.77 6.45 6.59
CA LYS A 1186 -49.19 6.35 5.17
C LYS A 1186 -48.07 6.67 4.17
N GLY A 1187 -46.86 7.04 4.63
CA GLY A 1187 -45.74 7.41 3.77
C GLY A 1187 -45.17 8.80 4.08
N ASN A 1188 -44.44 9.37 3.11
CA ASN A 1188 -43.82 10.70 3.25
C ASN A 1188 -44.22 11.65 2.13
N SER A 1189 -44.32 12.94 2.43
CA SER A 1189 -44.66 14.00 1.47
C SER A 1189 -44.04 15.33 1.90
N SER A 1190 -43.83 16.26 0.97
CA SER A 1190 -43.14 17.53 1.23
C SER A 1190 -43.85 18.73 0.60
N THR A 1191 -43.77 19.90 1.24
CA THR A 1191 -44.24 21.17 0.69
C THR A 1191 -43.28 22.32 1.00
N LYS A 1192 -43.51 23.48 0.39
CA LYS A 1192 -42.69 24.69 0.55
C LYS A 1192 -43.42 25.73 1.41
N PHE A 1193 -42.73 26.31 2.39
CA PHE A 1193 -43.20 27.49 3.12
C PHE A 1193 -42.19 28.64 3.06
N ILE A 1194 -42.68 29.86 3.28
CA ILE A 1194 -41.89 31.10 3.23
C ILE A 1194 -41.88 31.72 4.63
N LYS A 1195 -40.70 31.84 5.25
CA LYS A 1195 -40.49 32.62 6.48
C LYS A 1195 -40.37 34.10 6.12
N LYS A 1196 -41.16 34.95 6.78
CA LYS A 1196 -41.04 36.41 6.74
C LYS A 1196 -39.83 36.89 7.53
#